data_AF-A0A4Q5XDW5-F1
#
_entry.id   AF-A0A4Q5XDW5-F1
#
_cell.length_a   1.000
_cell.length_b   1.000
_cell.length_c   1.000
_cell.angle_alpha   90.00
_cell.angle_beta   90.00
_cell.angle_gamma   90.00
#
_symmetry.space_group_name_H-M   'P 1'
#
loop_
_entity.id
_entity.type
_entity.pdbx_description
1 polymer ?
#
loop_
_entity_poly.entity_id
_entity_poly.type
_entity_poly.pdbx_seq_one_letter_code
_entity_poly.pdbx_strand_id
1 'polypeptide(L)'
;MTAIDVVVRPQAAAPLPEALSSLHGLFDLFVDGINLTARLTEAPHAALLVELGHALSQLNRGKRARACFPIYSEEEAWEIGLEADGVDALLSVYRVGPSPRVAVFDRRMPLATLTSAVARALEQNEAQNAAAIGPARRALGLPYPTYAHAPLERKRHGVAPKAAASVAFGGEVELKQRRSVSPEAPGLERADLHSLLAVGKLSLTVKTRTLELPNVQLFLMSERLLNIAEDVLDAWRSERAVFRRAELDGAQLSVRRGPGRGPLRVSMTGASKSPDTEGTTLADVPARGFVLSCARFALSLAEVLEKADPSQSKNLRLRALSRTARGIVDVVSETNANDSLQNPEPDSYRSFGLPRAQTGRGTWEHGGKMRFVPKWVATVPNIDLRATFQCGDKIIVGSQRETACLMRDSGRVLWRVAASRAASVVTPFGLARLGFDGRVELHDLETGGVRFTTHIQPRAAGGATGALVNGPALPKLLVVAEGDRAVTAVDLVSGEVRWRFSGKRPASYRMRRAGKLLIVAGGDSALVALDVFTGDVVWRVRDRLPFSGDICIDHDSAFAIAGGPVGPCKLLHVDLWTGALRWSRELEERPCTGQAPLVSGNSVIIATRDKRGVGASALARDTGAPLWEQPPGLASPTTAWLVVDDALIANTAAGALVCLDAGTGMPRYSHVFSRHVEADQPRRLEPVLRNGALFVPQHQVHVIRPRDGEVLGTLPSDLIPDLLRVDERCGAYIAEESGHLAAFSVAPKLSLVK
;
A
#
# COMPACT_ATOMS: atom_id res chain seq x y z
N MET A 1 -28.80 -2.51 49.70
CA MET A 1 -27.77 -2.06 48.75
C MET A 1 -28.40 -1.04 47.83
N THR A 2 -27.72 0.07 47.57
CA THR A 2 -28.13 1.10 46.60
C THR A 2 -28.17 0.50 45.20
N ALA A 3 -29.07 0.98 44.32
CA ALA A 3 -29.23 0.43 42.97
C ALA A 3 -27.98 0.62 42.08
N ILE A 4 -27.14 1.61 42.40
CA ILE A 4 -25.91 1.93 41.68
C ILE A 4 -24.85 2.32 42.70
N ASP A 5 -23.67 1.71 42.61
CA ASP A 5 -22.50 2.04 43.45
C ASP A 5 -21.25 2.22 42.58
N VAL A 6 -20.46 3.25 42.89
CA VAL A 6 -19.15 3.52 42.27
C VAL A 6 -18.08 3.37 43.35
N VAL A 7 -17.22 2.37 43.21
CA VAL A 7 -16.18 2.06 44.19
C VAL A 7 -14.81 2.29 43.57
N VAL A 8 -14.00 3.12 44.22
CA VAL A 8 -12.58 3.31 43.89
C VAL A 8 -11.77 2.62 44.97
N ARG A 9 -10.91 1.68 44.58
CA ARG A 9 -10.07 0.92 45.52
C ARG A 9 -8.66 1.52 45.54
N PRO A 10 -8.03 1.68 46.72
CA PRO A 10 -6.62 2.07 46.78
C PRO A 10 -5.73 0.99 46.15
N GLN A 11 -4.66 1.41 45.48
CA GLN A 11 -3.69 0.49 44.89
C GLN A 11 -3.04 -0.34 46.01
N ALA A 12 -3.09 -1.67 45.91
CA ALA A 12 -2.46 -2.54 46.89
C ALA A 12 -0.93 -2.40 46.79
N ALA A 13 -0.26 -2.19 47.92
CA ALA A 13 1.19 -2.00 47.97
C ALA A 13 2.02 -3.30 47.83
N ALA A 14 1.42 -4.44 47.48
CA ALA A 14 2.12 -5.72 47.32
C ALA A 14 1.38 -6.68 46.37
N PRO A 15 2.10 -7.59 45.67
CA PRO A 15 1.47 -8.64 44.86
C PRO A 15 0.80 -9.66 45.78
N LEU A 16 -0.51 -9.89 45.60
CA LEU A 16 -1.22 -10.98 46.26
C LEU A 16 -1.00 -12.31 45.49
N PRO A 17 -0.99 -13.47 46.17
CA PRO A 17 -0.77 -14.77 45.53
C PRO A 17 -1.84 -15.13 44.47
N GLU A 18 -1.39 -15.76 43.38
CA GLU A 18 -2.04 -15.97 42.08
C GLU A 18 -3.42 -16.68 42.02
N ALA A 19 -4.06 -17.05 43.13
CA ALA A 19 -5.22 -17.96 43.08
C ALA A 19 -6.63 -17.29 43.10
N LEU A 20 -6.74 -15.96 43.21
CA LEU A 20 -8.04 -15.25 43.21
C LEU A 20 -8.06 -13.93 42.39
N SER A 21 -7.10 -13.74 41.47
CA SER A 21 -6.86 -12.45 40.80
C SER A 21 -7.77 -12.10 39.62
N SER A 22 -8.95 -12.71 39.46
CA SER A 22 -9.89 -12.32 38.41
C SER A 22 -11.08 -11.54 38.98
N LEU A 23 -11.29 -10.32 38.42
CA LEU A 23 -12.47 -9.44 38.54
C LEU A 23 -12.39 -8.20 39.46
N HIS A 24 -11.27 -7.89 40.12
CA HIS A 24 -11.16 -6.65 40.89
C HIS A 24 -10.46 -5.54 40.10
N GLY A 25 -11.23 -4.56 39.63
CA GLY A 25 -10.73 -3.31 39.08
C GLY A 25 -10.48 -2.27 40.17
N LEU A 26 -9.56 -1.33 39.92
CA LEU A 26 -9.35 -0.16 40.79
C LEU A 26 -10.54 0.83 40.72
N PHE A 27 -11.39 0.71 39.70
CA PHE A 27 -12.64 1.44 39.52
C PHE A 27 -13.78 0.45 39.16
N ASP A 28 -14.72 0.26 40.08
CA ASP A 28 -15.87 -0.63 39.91
C ASP A 28 -17.18 0.19 39.81
N LEU A 29 -17.95 -0.01 38.74
CA LEU A 29 -19.31 0.50 38.58
C LEU A 29 -20.29 -0.66 38.71
N PHE A 30 -20.98 -0.71 39.84
CA PHE A 30 -22.02 -1.70 40.11
C PHE A 30 -23.40 -1.17 39.78
N VAL A 31 -24.20 -1.99 39.10
CA VAL A 31 -25.61 -1.71 38.82
C VAL A 31 -26.40 -2.96 39.16
N ASP A 32 -27.34 -2.84 40.10
CA ASP A 32 -28.15 -3.96 40.61
C ASP A 32 -27.29 -5.16 41.05
N GLY A 33 -26.14 -4.89 41.68
CA GLY A 33 -25.20 -5.92 42.15
C GLY A 33 -24.27 -6.52 41.07
N ILE A 34 -24.40 -6.09 39.81
CA ILE A 34 -23.54 -6.55 38.70
C ILE A 34 -22.42 -5.53 38.49
N ASN A 35 -21.17 -5.97 38.56
CA ASN A 35 -20.01 -5.13 38.23
C ASN A 35 -19.88 -4.98 36.70
N LEU A 36 -20.28 -3.82 36.17
CA LEU A 36 -20.26 -3.50 34.75
C LEU A 36 -18.85 -3.21 34.22
N THR A 37 -17.90 -2.94 35.11
CA THR A 37 -16.50 -2.65 34.79
C THR A 37 -15.55 -3.75 35.26
N ALA A 38 -16.05 -4.93 35.62
CA ALA A 38 -15.22 -6.07 36.06
C ALA A 38 -14.18 -6.52 35.03
N ARG A 39 -14.35 -6.13 33.77
CA ARG A 39 -13.43 -6.42 32.66
C ARG A 39 -12.34 -5.35 32.47
N LEU A 40 -12.36 -4.28 33.27
CA LEU A 40 -11.35 -3.24 33.25
C LEU A 40 -10.23 -3.62 34.23
N THR A 41 -9.00 -3.75 33.72
CA THR A 41 -7.79 -3.89 34.55
C THR A 41 -7.31 -2.52 35.08
N GLU A 42 -6.30 -2.50 35.95
CA GLU A 42 -5.81 -1.34 36.72
C GLU A 42 -5.76 -0.01 35.93
N ALA A 43 -6.80 0.82 36.07
CA ALA A 43 -6.90 2.12 35.41
C ALA A 43 -6.58 3.28 36.38
N PRO A 44 -6.03 4.41 35.91
CA PRO A 44 -5.83 5.60 36.74
C PRO A 44 -7.18 6.19 37.21
N HIS A 45 -7.53 5.88 38.45
CA HIS A 45 -8.84 6.08 39.08
C HIS A 45 -9.27 7.55 39.23
N ALA A 46 -8.34 8.44 39.62
CA ALA A 46 -8.68 9.83 39.95
C ALA A 46 -9.06 10.65 38.70
N ALA A 47 -8.33 10.49 37.59
CA ALA A 47 -8.59 11.22 36.36
C ALA A 47 -9.94 10.81 35.73
N LEU A 48 -10.22 9.51 35.66
CA LEU A 48 -11.49 9.00 35.15
C LEU A 48 -12.68 9.49 36.00
N LEU A 49 -12.55 9.44 37.32
CA LEU A 49 -13.60 9.90 38.23
C LEU A 49 -13.85 11.42 38.10
N VAL A 50 -12.80 12.22 37.95
CA VAL A 50 -12.87 13.67 37.69
C VAL A 50 -13.58 13.96 36.37
N GLU A 51 -13.20 13.27 35.29
CA GLU A 51 -13.83 13.42 33.96
C GLU A 51 -15.30 13.00 33.97
N LEU A 52 -15.63 11.89 34.62
CA LEU A 52 -17.01 11.46 34.82
C LEU A 52 -17.82 12.52 35.58
N GLY A 53 -17.27 13.11 36.64
CA GLY A 53 -17.90 14.19 37.38
C GLY A 53 -18.18 15.43 36.52
N HIS A 54 -17.20 15.87 35.73
CA HIS A 54 -17.39 17.00 34.82
C HIS A 54 -18.41 16.70 33.71
N ALA A 55 -18.35 15.51 33.11
CA ALA A 55 -19.26 15.13 32.05
C ALA A 55 -20.69 14.94 32.54
N LEU A 56 -20.92 14.33 33.71
CA LEU A 56 -22.24 14.25 34.33
C LEU A 56 -22.78 15.64 34.66
N SER A 57 -21.93 16.56 35.12
CA SER A 57 -22.33 17.96 35.30
C SER A 57 -22.76 18.62 33.98
N GLN A 58 -22.07 18.35 32.87
CA GLN A 58 -22.45 18.86 31.55
C GLN A 58 -23.71 18.21 30.99
N LEU A 59 -23.89 16.89 31.21
CA LEU A 59 -25.09 16.13 30.86
C LEU A 59 -26.29 16.68 31.65
N ASN A 60 -26.20 16.83 32.96
CA ASN A 60 -27.26 17.38 33.81
C ASN A 60 -27.68 18.82 33.40
N ARG A 61 -26.76 19.59 32.85
CA ARG A 61 -27.01 20.97 32.37
C ARG A 61 -27.48 21.06 30.92
N GLY A 62 -27.66 19.95 30.22
CA GLY A 62 -28.02 19.95 28.80
C GLY A 62 -26.92 20.49 27.88
N LYS A 63 -25.71 20.76 28.39
CA LYS A 63 -24.59 21.31 27.58
C LYS A 63 -24.00 20.28 26.62
N ARG A 64 -24.13 19.01 26.96
CA ARG A 64 -23.67 17.86 26.17
C ARG A 64 -24.70 16.75 26.29
N ALA A 65 -24.94 16.01 25.21
CA ALA A 65 -25.92 14.90 25.19
C ALA A 65 -25.26 13.51 25.27
N ARG A 66 -23.95 13.41 25.02
CA ARG A 66 -23.19 12.15 25.08
C ARG A 66 -21.74 12.42 25.47
N ALA A 67 -21.16 11.60 26.33
CA ALA A 67 -19.75 11.61 26.67
C ALA A 67 -19.13 10.22 26.54
N CYS A 68 -17.86 10.15 26.18
CA CYS A 68 -17.08 8.91 26.12
C CYS A 68 -15.77 9.13 26.87
N PHE A 69 -15.34 8.12 27.62
CA PHE A 69 -14.16 8.19 28.47
C PHE A 69 -13.26 7.00 28.16
N PRO A 70 -12.03 7.23 27.68
CA PRO A 70 -11.09 6.16 27.46
C PRO A 70 -10.55 5.65 28.79
N ILE A 71 -10.32 4.35 28.84
CA ILE A 71 -9.77 3.63 29.99
C ILE A 71 -8.69 2.72 29.44
N TYR A 72 -7.46 2.95 29.88
CA TYR A 72 -6.30 2.21 29.43
C TYR A 72 -5.81 1.29 30.54
N SER A 73 -5.41 0.09 30.14
CA SER A 73 -4.51 -0.79 30.88
C SER A 73 -3.26 -1.06 30.05
N GLU A 74 -2.30 -1.81 30.59
CA GLU A 74 -1.07 -2.16 29.87
C GLU A 74 -1.33 -2.93 28.57
N GLU A 75 -2.41 -3.72 28.51
CA GLU A 75 -2.71 -4.61 27.36
C GLU A 75 -3.99 -4.24 26.59
N GLU A 76 -4.90 -3.46 27.18
CA GLU A 76 -6.21 -3.17 26.60
C GLU A 76 -6.62 -1.69 26.67
N ALA A 77 -7.40 -1.27 25.68
CA ALA A 77 -8.05 0.04 25.67
C ALA A 77 -9.57 -0.16 25.63
N TRP A 78 -10.24 0.35 26.64
CA TRP A 78 -11.70 0.33 26.81
C TRP A 78 -12.25 1.75 26.78
N GLU A 79 -13.54 1.88 26.49
CA GLU A 79 -14.27 3.14 26.58
C GLU A 79 -15.59 2.94 27.32
N ILE A 80 -15.90 3.90 28.19
CA ILE A 80 -17.23 4.05 28.78
C ILE A 80 -17.96 5.13 27.99
N GLY A 81 -19.11 4.78 27.42
CA GLY A 81 -20.03 5.71 26.79
C GLY A 81 -21.20 6.03 27.73
N LEU A 82 -21.50 7.31 27.90
CA LEU A 82 -22.71 7.81 28.55
C LEU A 82 -23.52 8.64 27.57
N GLU A 83 -24.83 8.40 27.52
CA GLU A 83 -25.74 9.17 26.68
C GLU A 83 -27.01 9.51 27.46
N ALA A 84 -27.41 10.77 27.46
CA ALA A 84 -28.62 11.20 28.18
C ALA A 84 -29.88 10.79 27.42
N ASP A 85 -30.88 10.31 28.16
CA ASP A 85 -32.20 9.91 27.64
C ASP A 85 -33.29 10.28 28.66
N GLY A 86 -33.87 11.47 28.52
CA GLY A 86 -34.83 11.95 29.51
C GLY A 86 -34.17 12.26 30.85
N VAL A 87 -34.65 11.56 31.88
CA VAL A 87 -34.12 11.59 33.26
C VAL A 87 -33.09 10.48 33.52
N ASP A 88 -32.82 9.64 32.52
CA ASP A 88 -31.88 8.53 32.59
C ASP A 88 -30.60 8.82 31.80
N ALA A 89 -29.57 8.02 32.08
CA ALA A 89 -28.41 7.83 31.22
C ALA A 89 -28.39 6.39 30.70
N LEU A 90 -27.98 6.25 29.44
CA LEU A 90 -27.63 4.98 28.82
C LEU A 90 -26.11 4.80 28.93
N LEU A 91 -25.71 3.72 29.59
CA LEU A 91 -24.31 3.36 29.78
C LEU A 91 -23.91 2.23 28.84
N SER A 92 -22.83 2.44 28.10
CA SER A 92 -22.15 1.41 27.31
C SER A 92 -20.71 1.26 27.74
N VAL A 93 -20.18 0.03 27.71
CA VAL A 93 -18.78 -0.30 28.00
C VAL A 93 -18.28 -1.21 26.90
N TYR A 94 -17.22 -0.80 26.20
CA TYR A 94 -16.72 -1.53 25.04
C TYR A 94 -15.20 -1.39 24.88
N ARG A 95 -14.58 -2.44 24.34
CA ARG A 95 -13.16 -2.44 23.99
C ARG A 95 -12.95 -1.71 22.67
N VAL A 96 -11.96 -0.84 22.60
CA VAL A 96 -11.56 -0.12 21.39
C VAL A 96 -10.42 -0.88 20.69
N GLY A 97 -10.20 -0.58 19.40
CA GLY A 97 -9.15 -1.20 18.60
C GLY A 97 -9.68 -1.90 17.34
N PRO A 98 -8.84 -2.74 16.69
CA PRO A 98 -9.20 -3.41 15.43
C PRO A 98 -10.27 -4.49 15.62
N SER A 99 -10.50 -4.90 16.87
CA SER A 99 -11.47 -5.92 17.24
C SER A 99 -12.34 -5.50 18.42
N PRO A 100 -13.28 -4.56 18.23
CA PRO A 100 -14.14 -4.12 19.33
C PRO A 100 -15.01 -5.23 19.88
N ARG A 101 -15.28 -5.15 21.18
CA ARG A 101 -16.21 -6.03 21.89
C ARG A 101 -17.06 -5.18 22.80
N VAL A 102 -18.37 -5.40 22.82
CA VAL A 102 -19.29 -4.65 23.66
C VAL A 102 -19.56 -5.49 24.91
N ALA A 103 -19.11 -5.02 26.07
CA ALA A 103 -19.37 -5.69 27.34
C ALA A 103 -20.75 -5.32 27.88
N VAL A 104 -21.11 -4.03 27.76
CA VAL A 104 -22.40 -3.48 28.17
C VAL A 104 -22.87 -2.53 27.07
N PHE A 105 -24.14 -2.61 26.70
CA PHE A 105 -24.74 -1.72 25.73
C PHE A 105 -26.01 -1.11 26.30
N ASP A 106 -26.12 0.22 26.26
CA ASP A 106 -27.31 0.98 26.62
C ASP A 106 -28.00 0.55 27.93
N ARG A 107 -27.21 0.21 28.96
CA ARG A 107 -27.74 -0.07 30.29
C ARG A 107 -28.37 1.22 30.82
N ARG A 108 -29.69 1.25 30.91
CA ARG A 108 -30.45 2.39 31.42
C ARG A 108 -30.25 2.54 32.93
N MET A 109 -29.96 3.76 33.36
CA MET A 109 -29.66 4.11 34.75
C MET A 109 -30.25 5.50 35.07
N PRO A 110 -30.91 5.70 36.22
CA PRO A 110 -31.37 7.04 36.59
C PRO A 110 -30.18 8.01 36.71
N LEU A 111 -30.22 9.11 35.97
CA LEU A 111 -29.11 10.06 35.90
C LEU A 111 -28.82 10.70 37.27
N ALA A 112 -29.87 10.94 38.07
CA ALA A 112 -29.76 11.43 39.43
C ALA A 112 -29.04 10.44 40.36
N THR A 113 -29.30 9.15 40.21
CA THR A 113 -28.66 8.09 41.01
C THR A 113 -27.20 7.94 40.62
N LEU A 114 -26.88 7.93 39.32
CA LEU A 114 -25.50 7.91 38.82
C LEU A 114 -24.72 9.15 39.29
N THR A 115 -25.34 10.33 39.21
CA THR A 115 -24.77 11.60 39.70
C THR A 115 -24.44 11.52 41.20
N SER A 116 -25.37 11.02 42.00
CA SER A 116 -25.19 10.88 43.45
C SER A 116 -24.09 9.86 43.79
N ALA A 117 -24.01 8.75 43.07
CA ALA A 117 -22.97 7.74 43.26
C ALA A 117 -21.57 8.29 42.92
N VAL A 118 -21.43 9.01 41.80
CA VAL A 118 -20.16 9.65 41.42
C VAL A 118 -19.80 10.79 42.37
N ALA A 119 -20.77 11.59 42.84
CA ALA A 119 -20.52 12.63 43.83
C ALA A 119 -19.97 12.04 45.14
N ARG A 120 -20.57 10.95 45.63
CA ARG A 120 -20.09 10.23 46.82
C ARG A 120 -18.69 9.66 46.62
N ALA A 121 -18.42 9.08 45.44
CA ALA A 121 -17.08 8.58 45.12
C ALA A 121 -16.04 9.71 45.07
N LEU A 122 -16.39 10.88 44.51
CA LEU A 122 -15.53 12.07 44.53
C LEU A 122 -15.26 12.54 45.97
N GLU A 123 -16.28 12.58 46.83
CA GLU A 123 -16.12 12.95 48.25
C GLU A 123 -15.20 11.98 48.99
N GLN A 124 -15.38 10.67 48.82
CA GLN A 124 -14.58 9.64 49.48
C GLN A 124 -13.10 9.67 49.06
N ASN A 125 -12.80 10.17 47.86
CA ASN A 125 -11.44 10.19 47.31
C ASN A 125 -10.81 11.60 47.30
N GLU A 126 -11.52 12.66 47.69
CA GLU A 126 -11.02 14.05 47.66
C GLU A 126 -9.73 14.21 48.50
N ALA A 127 -9.62 13.49 49.61
CA ALA A 127 -8.42 13.51 50.46
C ALA A 127 -7.15 13.00 49.75
N GLN A 128 -7.29 12.12 48.74
CA GLN A 128 -6.15 11.55 48.01
C GLN A 128 -5.61 12.50 46.93
N ASN A 129 -6.46 13.38 46.37
CA ASN A 129 -6.07 14.35 45.34
C ASN A 129 -7.03 15.55 45.27
N ALA A 130 -7.02 16.39 46.31
CA ALA A 130 -7.98 17.49 46.47
C ALA A 130 -7.92 18.51 45.32
N ALA A 131 -6.73 18.75 44.75
CA ALA A 131 -6.52 19.71 43.68
C ALA A 131 -7.29 19.35 42.39
N ALA A 132 -7.33 18.07 42.03
CA ALA A 132 -8.05 17.59 40.84
C ALA A 132 -9.53 17.26 41.13
N ILE A 133 -9.81 16.63 42.27
CA ILE A 133 -11.15 16.11 42.62
C ILE A 133 -12.11 17.21 43.08
N GLY A 134 -11.62 18.19 43.86
CA GLY A 134 -12.45 19.26 44.41
C GLY A 134 -13.21 20.08 43.37
N PRO A 135 -12.58 20.53 42.26
CA PRO A 135 -13.27 21.23 41.18
C PRO A 135 -14.38 20.39 40.51
N ALA A 136 -14.13 19.11 40.25
CA ALA A 136 -15.12 18.21 39.65
C ALA A 136 -16.32 17.98 40.57
N ARG A 137 -16.07 17.76 41.86
CA ARG A 137 -17.12 17.64 42.88
C ARG A 137 -17.98 18.89 42.96
N ARG A 138 -17.36 20.07 43.04
CA ARG A 138 -18.09 21.36 43.04
C ARG A 138 -18.91 21.55 41.77
N ALA A 139 -18.33 21.23 40.60
CA ALA A 139 -19.04 21.34 39.33
C ALA A 139 -20.29 20.44 39.29
N LEU A 140 -20.19 19.22 39.82
CA LEU A 140 -21.27 18.23 39.86
C LEU A 140 -22.36 18.58 40.89
N GLY A 141 -21.97 19.11 42.06
CA GLY A 141 -22.87 19.39 43.19
C GLY A 141 -23.57 20.76 43.19
N LEU A 142 -23.23 21.64 42.25
CA LEU A 142 -23.92 22.92 42.07
C LEU A 142 -25.41 22.68 41.72
N PRO A 143 -26.36 23.40 42.33
CA PRO A 143 -27.77 23.26 42.03
C PRO A 143 -28.07 23.83 40.64
N TYR A 144 -28.53 22.99 39.73
CA TYR A 144 -29.01 23.41 38.43
C TYR A 144 -30.50 23.10 38.32
N PRO A 145 -31.31 23.92 37.63
CA PRO A 145 -32.58 23.44 37.13
C PRO A 145 -32.25 22.21 36.26
N THR A 146 -32.72 21.04 36.65
CA THR A 146 -32.52 19.81 35.88
C THR A 146 -33.21 20.04 34.54
N TYR A 147 -32.45 20.43 33.52
CA TYR A 147 -32.96 20.41 32.16
C TYR A 147 -33.02 18.95 31.80
N ALA A 148 -34.15 18.29 32.10
CA ALA A 148 -34.42 16.96 31.61
C ALA A 148 -34.16 17.00 30.10
N HIS A 149 -33.25 16.16 29.61
CA HIS A 149 -33.07 16.02 28.18
C HIS A 149 -34.41 15.58 27.59
N ALA A 150 -34.69 15.96 26.35
CA ALA A 150 -35.79 15.31 25.66
C ALA A 150 -35.47 13.80 25.60
N PRO A 151 -36.45 12.91 25.87
CA PRO A 151 -36.26 11.48 25.66
C PRO A 151 -35.77 11.21 24.24
N LEU A 152 -34.81 10.30 24.08
CA LEU A 152 -34.29 9.90 22.79
C LEU A 152 -35.36 9.14 22.01
N GLU A 153 -35.79 9.72 20.89
CA GLU A 153 -36.66 9.05 19.95
C GLU A 153 -35.90 7.87 19.32
N ARG A 154 -36.48 6.68 19.39
CA ARG A 154 -35.94 5.47 18.77
C ARG A 154 -36.79 5.11 17.57
N LYS A 155 -36.14 4.91 16.43
CA LYS A 155 -36.83 4.51 15.21
C LYS A 155 -36.14 3.29 14.61
N ARG A 156 -36.96 2.37 14.11
CA ARG A 156 -36.46 1.22 13.36
C ARG A 156 -36.23 1.62 11.91
N HIS A 157 -35.07 1.23 11.40
CA HIS A 157 -34.66 1.47 10.04
C HIS A 157 -34.32 0.14 9.36
N GLY A 158 -34.95 -0.10 8.21
CA GLY A 158 -34.58 -1.20 7.34
C GLY A 158 -33.35 -0.85 6.50
N VAL A 159 -32.42 -1.79 6.38
CA VAL A 159 -31.25 -1.74 5.51
C VAL A 159 -31.42 -2.84 4.47
N ALA A 160 -31.84 -2.48 3.25
CA ALA A 160 -32.16 -3.44 2.20
C ALA A 160 -31.53 -3.02 0.85
N PRO A 161 -30.20 -3.17 0.69
CA PRO A 161 -29.54 -2.89 -0.58
C PRO A 161 -29.96 -3.87 -1.69
N LYS A 162 -29.75 -3.47 -2.95
CA LYS A 162 -29.97 -4.36 -4.10
C LYS A 162 -29.06 -5.59 -4.06
N ALA A 163 -29.64 -6.76 -4.29
CA ALA A 163 -28.93 -8.03 -4.38
C ALA A 163 -27.80 -8.00 -5.45
N ALA A 164 -26.74 -8.77 -5.21
CA ALA A 164 -25.64 -8.99 -6.15
C ALA A 164 -25.51 -10.50 -6.43
N ALA A 165 -25.69 -10.89 -7.70
CA ALA A 165 -25.64 -12.30 -8.12
C ALA A 165 -26.47 -13.24 -7.21
N SER A 166 -27.72 -12.86 -6.94
CA SER A 166 -28.66 -13.59 -6.08
C SER A 166 -28.26 -13.71 -4.61
N VAL A 167 -27.28 -12.94 -4.15
CA VAL A 167 -26.91 -12.79 -2.73
C VAL A 167 -27.36 -11.41 -2.26
N ALA A 168 -28.00 -11.30 -1.11
CA ALA A 168 -28.38 -10.03 -0.50
C ALA A 168 -28.12 -10.07 1.00
N PHE A 169 -27.33 -9.12 1.49
CA PHE A 169 -27.31 -8.80 2.91
C PHE A 169 -28.34 -7.71 3.18
N GLY A 170 -29.13 -7.89 4.22
CA GLY A 170 -30.08 -6.88 4.69
C GLY A 170 -30.14 -6.89 6.20
N GLY A 171 -30.93 -5.98 6.77
CA GLY A 171 -31.11 -5.96 8.21
C GLY A 171 -32.12 -4.92 8.67
N GLU A 172 -32.35 -4.92 9.97
CA GLU A 172 -33.16 -3.94 10.66
C GLU A 172 -32.38 -3.46 11.89
N VAL A 173 -32.29 -2.15 12.07
CA VAL A 173 -31.57 -1.54 13.19
C VAL A 173 -32.44 -0.51 13.88
N GLU A 174 -32.43 -0.51 15.21
CA GLU A 174 -33.07 0.54 16.00
C GLU A 174 -32.04 1.64 16.29
N LEU A 175 -32.29 2.85 15.81
CA LEU A 175 -31.39 3.98 15.96
C LEU A 175 -32.03 5.09 16.79
N LYS A 176 -31.19 5.74 17.59
CA LYS A 176 -31.53 6.93 18.36
C LYS A 176 -31.48 8.14 17.41
N GLN A 177 -32.59 8.85 17.24
CA GLN A 177 -32.61 10.05 16.42
C GLN A 177 -32.06 11.25 17.18
N ARG A 178 -31.18 12.00 16.53
CA ARG A 178 -30.68 13.28 17.06
C ARG A 178 -31.02 14.43 16.12
N ARG A 179 -31.60 15.48 16.70
CA ARG A 179 -31.53 16.82 16.11
C ARG A 179 -30.13 17.35 16.41
N SER A 180 -29.43 17.94 15.45
CA SER A 180 -28.06 18.42 15.67
C SER A 180 -28.06 19.60 16.65
N VAL A 181 -27.66 19.39 17.91
CA VAL A 181 -27.69 20.46 18.93
C VAL A 181 -26.31 20.81 19.50
N SER A 182 -25.24 20.06 19.19
CA SER A 182 -23.92 20.37 19.77
C SER A 182 -23.06 21.27 18.86
N PRO A 183 -22.57 22.42 19.36
CA PRO A 183 -21.59 23.24 18.65
C PRO A 183 -20.21 22.56 18.76
N GLU A 184 -19.97 21.51 17.99
CA GLU A 184 -18.61 20.99 17.82
C GLU A 184 -17.79 21.97 16.97
N ALA A 185 -16.50 22.11 17.29
CA ALA A 185 -15.60 22.98 16.54
C ALA A 185 -15.64 22.62 15.04
N PRO A 186 -15.72 23.61 14.15
CA PRO A 186 -15.71 23.36 12.71
C PRO A 186 -14.41 22.63 12.33
N GLY A 187 -14.55 21.47 11.67
CA GLY A 187 -13.43 20.64 11.25
C GLY A 187 -12.96 19.56 12.24
N LEU A 188 -13.54 19.46 13.45
CA LEU A 188 -13.20 18.36 14.36
C LEU A 188 -13.78 17.02 13.87
N GLU A 189 -12.91 16.03 13.70
CA GLU A 189 -13.27 14.66 13.33
C GLU A 189 -12.89 13.71 14.48
N ARG A 190 -13.74 12.72 14.75
CA ARG A 190 -13.55 11.77 15.86
C ARG A 190 -13.89 10.34 15.43
N ALA A 191 -13.25 9.35 16.04
CA ALA A 191 -13.59 7.94 15.88
C ALA A 191 -14.58 7.48 16.98
N ASP A 192 -15.72 8.18 17.13
CA ASP A 192 -16.72 7.89 18.18
C ASP A 192 -17.44 6.57 17.88
N LEU A 193 -16.97 5.46 18.44
CA LEU A 193 -17.62 4.15 18.26
C LEU A 193 -18.97 4.10 18.99
N HIS A 194 -19.12 4.73 20.16
CA HIS A 194 -20.36 4.72 20.94
C HIS A 194 -21.57 5.15 20.10
N SER A 195 -21.38 6.19 19.29
CA SER A 195 -22.41 6.72 18.38
C SER A 195 -22.92 5.74 17.32
N LEU A 196 -22.10 4.74 16.98
CA LEU A 196 -22.37 3.79 15.90
C LEU A 196 -22.86 2.43 16.44
N LEU A 197 -22.81 2.23 17.77
CA LEU A 197 -23.33 1.02 18.40
C LEU A 197 -24.86 1.03 18.35
N ALA A 198 -25.40 0.00 17.71
CA ALA A 198 -26.83 -0.22 17.60
C ALA A 198 -27.08 -1.71 17.37
N VAL A 199 -27.94 -2.28 18.22
CA VAL A 199 -28.37 -3.67 18.12
C VAL A 199 -29.46 -3.77 17.05
N GLY A 200 -29.34 -4.78 16.20
CA GLY A 200 -30.30 -5.05 15.16
C GLY A 200 -30.32 -6.52 14.75
N LYS A 201 -31.00 -6.78 13.64
CA LYS A 201 -31.08 -8.07 12.98
C LYS A 201 -30.30 -8.01 11.67
N LEU A 202 -29.35 -8.91 11.47
CA LEU A 202 -28.68 -9.13 10.19
C LEU A 202 -29.40 -10.27 9.45
N SER A 203 -29.57 -10.14 8.15
CA SER A 203 -30.11 -11.17 7.28
C SER A 203 -29.21 -11.41 6.07
N LEU A 204 -29.11 -12.66 5.64
CA LEU A 204 -28.43 -13.08 4.42
C LEU A 204 -29.40 -13.93 3.60
N THR A 205 -29.78 -13.42 2.44
CA THR A 205 -30.59 -14.14 1.46
C THR A 205 -29.71 -14.62 0.31
N VAL A 206 -29.77 -15.92 0.00
CA VAL A 206 -29.16 -16.50 -1.21
C VAL A 206 -30.24 -17.25 -1.98
N LYS A 207 -30.54 -16.77 -3.19
CA LYS A 207 -31.68 -17.23 -4.00
C LYS A 207 -32.99 -17.12 -3.21
N THR A 208 -33.54 -18.22 -2.72
CA THR A 208 -34.81 -18.29 -1.97
C THR A 208 -34.63 -18.56 -0.48
N ARG A 209 -33.40 -18.84 -0.02
CA ARG A 209 -33.12 -19.14 1.39
C ARG A 209 -32.61 -17.91 2.11
N THR A 210 -33.16 -17.62 3.28
CA THR A 210 -32.75 -16.51 4.14
C THR A 210 -32.30 -17.04 5.49
N LEU A 211 -31.13 -16.58 5.95
CA LEU A 211 -30.63 -16.78 7.30
C LEU A 211 -30.70 -15.46 8.06
N GLU A 212 -31.01 -15.52 9.35
CA GLU A 212 -31.10 -14.34 10.20
C GLU A 212 -30.24 -14.50 11.46
N LEU A 213 -29.58 -13.41 11.86
CA LEU A 213 -28.89 -13.28 13.14
C LEU A 213 -29.52 -12.10 13.90
N PRO A 214 -30.38 -12.37 14.89
CA PRO A 214 -30.92 -11.33 15.76
C PRO A 214 -29.86 -10.87 16.78
N ASN A 215 -30.11 -9.70 17.38
CA ASN A 215 -29.33 -9.15 18.50
C ASN A 215 -27.83 -8.92 18.19
N VAL A 216 -27.51 -8.41 17.00
CA VAL A 216 -26.13 -8.14 16.56
C VAL A 216 -25.87 -6.63 16.50
N GLN A 217 -24.69 -6.21 16.94
CA GLN A 217 -24.19 -4.85 16.71
C GLN A 217 -23.85 -4.65 15.22
N LEU A 218 -24.79 -4.11 14.43
CA LEU A 218 -24.70 -4.16 12.96
C LEU A 218 -23.50 -3.41 12.39
N PHE A 219 -23.09 -2.30 13.00
CA PHE A 219 -21.91 -1.56 12.56
C PHE A 219 -20.64 -2.40 12.71
N LEU A 220 -20.42 -2.99 13.88
CA LEU A 220 -19.28 -3.84 14.16
C LEU A 220 -19.27 -5.10 13.29
N MET A 221 -20.44 -5.72 13.10
CA MET A 221 -20.56 -6.87 12.19
C MET A 221 -20.25 -6.47 10.74
N SER A 222 -20.65 -5.28 10.30
CA SER A 222 -20.32 -4.76 8.97
C SER A 222 -18.82 -4.59 8.78
N GLU A 223 -18.09 -4.08 9.79
CA GLU A 223 -16.62 -4.02 9.73
C GLU A 223 -16.01 -5.42 9.51
N ARG A 224 -16.50 -6.44 10.23
CA ARG A 224 -16.02 -7.83 10.05
C ARG A 224 -16.39 -8.41 8.70
N LEU A 225 -17.59 -8.12 8.21
CA LEU A 225 -18.05 -8.57 6.90
C LEU A 225 -17.20 -8.00 5.77
N LEU A 226 -16.76 -6.74 5.86
CA LEU A 226 -15.86 -6.16 4.86
C LEU A 226 -14.48 -6.82 4.89
N ASN A 227 -13.91 -7.09 6.07
CA ASN A 227 -12.64 -7.82 6.17
C ASN A 227 -12.73 -9.21 5.53
N ILE A 228 -13.81 -9.95 5.80
CA ILE A 228 -14.07 -11.24 5.15
C ILE A 228 -14.24 -11.07 3.64
N ALA A 229 -14.93 -10.01 3.19
CA ALA A 229 -15.13 -9.74 1.78
C ALA A 229 -13.80 -9.46 1.04
N GLU A 230 -12.87 -8.74 1.64
CA GLU A 230 -11.52 -8.55 1.10
C GLU A 230 -10.76 -9.87 0.98
N ASP A 231 -10.72 -10.67 2.06
CA ASP A 231 -10.10 -12.00 2.05
C ASP A 231 -10.69 -12.93 0.97
N VAL A 232 -12.02 -12.89 0.81
CA VAL A 232 -12.73 -13.68 -0.21
C VAL A 232 -12.41 -13.17 -1.62
N LEU A 233 -12.33 -11.86 -1.82
CA LEU A 233 -12.00 -11.24 -3.10
C LEU A 233 -10.58 -11.61 -3.54
N ASP A 234 -9.62 -11.53 -2.61
CA ASP A 234 -8.24 -11.92 -2.84
C ASP A 234 -8.11 -13.42 -3.11
N ALA A 235 -8.77 -14.26 -2.32
CA ALA A 235 -8.77 -15.71 -2.55
C ALA A 235 -9.42 -16.09 -3.87
N TRP A 236 -10.47 -15.38 -4.28
CA TRP A 236 -11.14 -15.59 -5.56
C TRP A 236 -10.24 -15.17 -6.74
N ARG A 237 -9.52 -14.04 -6.65
CA ARG A 237 -8.54 -13.58 -7.65
C ARG A 237 -7.34 -14.50 -7.77
N SER A 238 -6.80 -14.92 -6.62
CA SER A 238 -5.63 -15.80 -6.54
C SER A 238 -5.94 -17.29 -6.72
N GLU A 239 -7.21 -17.66 -6.92
CA GLU A 239 -7.69 -19.05 -6.98
C GLU A 239 -7.28 -19.91 -5.77
N ARG A 240 -7.16 -19.28 -4.59
CA ARG A 240 -6.80 -19.92 -3.32
C ARG A 240 -8.01 -20.35 -2.51
N ALA A 241 -7.79 -21.31 -1.62
CA ALA A 241 -8.72 -21.60 -0.56
C ALA A 241 -8.81 -20.43 0.44
N VAL A 242 -9.99 -20.24 1.02
CA VAL A 242 -10.21 -19.29 2.11
C VAL A 242 -11.11 -19.90 3.17
N PHE A 243 -10.73 -19.70 4.43
CA PHE A 243 -11.56 -19.97 5.60
C PHE A 243 -11.46 -18.78 6.54
N ARG A 244 -12.60 -18.13 6.80
CA ARG A 244 -12.71 -16.99 7.69
C ARG A 244 -13.96 -17.09 8.54
N ARG A 245 -13.86 -16.55 9.76
CA ARG A 245 -14.96 -16.47 10.71
C ARG A 245 -14.99 -15.08 11.31
N ALA A 246 -16.16 -14.46 11.29
CA ALA A 246 -16.51 -13.31 12.09
C ALA A 246 -17.31 -13.80 13.28
N GLU A 247 -16.93 -13.37 14.48
CA GLU A 247 -17.64 -13.66 15.71
C GLU A 247 -17.85 -12.35 16.48
N LEU A 248 -19.09 -12.14 16.93
CA LEU A 248 -19.48 -10.98 17.71
C LEU A 248 -20.61 -11.38 18.65
N ASP A 249 -20.36 -11.32 19.95
CA ASP A 249 -21.37 -11.55 21.01
C ASP A 249 -22.17 -12.85 20.83
N GLY A 250 -21.48 -13.93 20.43
CA GLY A 250 -22.06 -15.25 20.19
C GLY A 250 -22.70 -15.44 18.82
N ALA A 251 -22.89 -14.36 18.04
CA ALA A 251 -23.26 -14.46 16.64
C ALA A 251 -22.01 -14.76 15.81
N GLN A 252 -22.07 -15.83 15.02
CA GLN A 252 -20.96 -16.26 14.16
C GLN A 252 -21.40 -16.29 12.71
N LEU A 253 -20.54 -15.77 11.83
CA LEU A 253 -20.62 -15.94 10.38
C LEU A 253 -19.29 -16.48 9.88
N SER A 254 -19.32 -17.61 9.19
CA SER A 254 -18.11 -18.19 8.60
C SER A 254 -18.25 -18.39 7.11
N VAL A 255 -17.14 -18.23 6.40
CA VAL A 255 -17.04 -18.41 4.96
C VAL A 255 -15.94 -19.42 4.68
N ARG A 256 -16.26 -20.43 3.85
CA ARG A 256 -15.31 -21.43 3.40
C ARG A 256 -15.37 -21.59 1.90
N ARG A 257 -14.21 -21.70 1.27
CA ARG A 257 -14.05 -22.03 -0.15
C ARG A 257 -12.76 -22.81 -0.37
N GLY A 258 -12.82 -23.82 -1.22
CA GLY A 258 -11.63 -24.56 -1.67
C GLY A 258 -10.78 -23.76 -2.69
N PRO A 259 -9.65 -24.31 -3.15
CA PRO A 259 -8.89 -23.71 -4.25
C PRO A 259 -9.69 -23.73 -5.57
N GLY A 260 -9.20 -23.00 -6.58
CA GLY A 260 -9.81 -22.93 -7.91
C GLY A 260 -10.92 -21.89 -7.99
N ARG A 261 -12.01 -22.21 -8.71
CA ARG A 261 -13.13 -21.28 -9.01
C ARG A 261 -14.48 -21.68 -8.40
N GLY A 262 -14.49 -22.66 -7.50
CA GLY A 262 -15.71 -23.15 -6.85
C GLY A 262 -16.46 -22.08 -6.03
N PRO A 263 -17.74 -22.33 -5.71
CA PRO A 263 -18.56 -21.40 -4.93
C PRO A 263 -18.13 -21.37 -3.44
N LEU A 264 -18.60 -20.34 -2.73
CA LEU A 264 -18.47 -20.25 -1.28
C LEU A 264 -19.53 -21.12 -0.58
N ARG A 265 -19.18 -21.58 0.62
CA ARG A 265 -20.13 -21.97 1.66
C ARG A 265 -20.14 -20.91 2.74
N VAL A 266 -21.33 -20.47 3.14
CA VAL A 266 -21.51 -19.46 4.20
C VAL A 266 -22.36 -20.06 5.29
N SER A 267 -21.87 -20.05 6.53
CA SER A 267 -22.60 -20.57 7.70
C SER A 267 -22.88 -19.44 8.68
N MET A 268 -24.10 -19.38 9.22
CA MET A 268 -24.50 -18.45 10.27
C MET A 268 -24.99 -19.22 11.49
N THR A 269 -24.48 -18.85 12.66
CA THR A 269 -24.86 -19.42 13.94
C THR A 269 -25.25 -18.28 14.88
N GLY A 270 -26.46 -18.32 15.43
CA GLY A 270 -26.93 -17.36 16.44
C GLY A 270 -26.33 -17.63 17.82
N ALA A 271 -26.49 -16.68 18.74
CA ALA A 271 -25.92 -16.73 20.10
C ALA A 271 -26.59 -17.76 21.05
N SER A 272 -27.14 -18.87 20.54
CA SER A 272 -27.73 -19.94 21.35
C SER A 272 -26.67 -20.54 22.28
N LYS A 273 -27.02 -20.69 23.57
CA LYS A 273 -26.13 -21.23 24.62
C LYS A 273 -25.95 -22.76 24.57
N SER A 274 -26.51 -23.46 23.59
CA SER A 274 -26.34 -24.91 23.47
C SER A 274 -25.10 -25.27 22.64
N PRO A 275 -24.16 -26.08 23.16
CA PRO A 275 -22.99 -26.55 22.42
C PRO A 275 -23.33 -27.37 21.16
N ASP A 276 -24.57 -27.86 21.04
CA ASP A 276 -25.08 -28.64 19.90
C ASP A 276 -25.86 -27.81 18.86
N THR A 277 -25.83 -26.46 18.92
CA THR A 277 -26.55 -25.66 17.93
C THR A 277 -25.79 -25.67 16.58
N GLU A 278 -26.13 -26.62 15.69
CA GLU A 278 -25.58 -26.66 14.34
C GLU A 278 -25.91 -25.37 13.58
N GLY A 279 -24.87 -24.62 13.18
CA GLY A 279 -25.01 -23.43 12.35
C GLY A 279 -25.65 -23.75 11.00
N THR A 280 -26.57 -22.91 10.53
CA THR A 280 -27.19 -23.13 9.23
C THR A 280 -26.23 -22.72 8.11
N THR A 281 -26.00 -23.62 7.15
CA THR A 281 -25.06 -23.41 6.05
C THR A 281 -25.77 -23.25 4.71
N LEU A 282 -25.46 -22.16 4.01
CA LEU A 282 -25.80 -21.96 2.60
C LEU A 282 -24.62 -22.44 1.74
N ALA A 283 -24.90 -23.40 0.85
CA ALA A 283 -23.98 -23.83 -0.19
C ALA A 283 -24.16 -22.98 -1.46
N ASP A 284 -23.22 -23.10 -2.39
CA ASP A 284 -23.28 -22.52 -3.74
C ASP A 284 -23.44 -20.99 -3.76
N VAL A 285 -22.84 -20.29 -2.79
CA VAL A 285 -22.88 -18.83 -2.70
C VAL A 285 -21.85 -18.23 -3.67
N PRO A 286 -22.26 -17.41 -4.66
CA PRO A 286 -21.32 -16.78 -5.59
C PRO A 286 -20.36 -15.83 -4.88
N ALA A 287 -19.05 -16.05 -5.00
CA ALA A 287 -18.03 -15.27 -4.28
C ALA A 287 -18.13 -13.76 -4.55
N ARG A 288 -18.25 -13.37 -5.83
CA ARG A 288 -18.41 -11.96 -6.21
C ARG A 288 -19.73 -11.36 -5.68
N GLY A 289 -20.81 -12.15 -5.68
CA GLY A 289 -22.11 -11.73 -5.15
C GLY A 289 -22.04 -11.46 -3.65
N PHE A 290 -21.41 -12.37 -2.90
CA PHE A 290 -21.17 -12.20 -1.46
C PHE A 290 -20.36 -10.92 -1.16
N VAL A 291 -19.20 -10.76 -1.82
CA VAL A 291 -18.31 -9.60 -1.63
C VAL A 291 -19.03 -8.28 -1.91
N LEU A 292 -19.74 -8.20 -3.04
CA LEU A 292 -20.46 -7.00 -3.44
C LEU A 292 -21.65 -6.71 -2.51
N SER A 293 -22.34 -7.74 -2.03
CA SER A 293 -23.45 -7.58 -1.08
C SER A 293 -22.99 -7.13 0.30
N CYS A 294 -21.83 -7.59 0.81
CA CYS A 294 -21.23 -7.04 2.04
C CYS A 294 -20.95 -5.54 1.90
N ALA A 295 -20.30 -5.14 0.79
CA ALA A 295 -19.96 -3.74 0.53
C ALA A 295 -21.20 -2.85 0.40
N ARG A 296 -22.22 -3.30 -0.34
CA ARG A 296 -23.49 -2.56 -0.48
C ARG A 296 -24.23 -2.44 0.85
N PHE A 297 -24.24 -3.48 1.67
CA PHE A 297 -24.84 -3.43 3.01
C PHE A 297 -24.14 -2.41 3.90
N ALA A 298 -22.81 -2.38 3.93
CA ALA A 298 -22.06 -1.40 4.70
C ALA A 298 -22.35 0.04 4.26
N LEU A 299 -22.45 0.30 2.94
CA LEU A 299 -22.80 1.62 2.40
C LEU A 299 -24.23 2.03 2.78
N SER A 300 -25.21 1.15 2.61
CA SER A 300 -26.59 1.44 3.00
C SER A 300 -26.76 1.60 4.51
N LEU A 301 -26.01 0.85 5.32
CA LEU A 301 -25.99 1.05 6.77
C LEU A 301 -25.40 2.42 7.13
N ALA A 302 -24.32 2.84 6.46
CA ALA A 302 -23.73 4.15 6.68
C ALA A 302 -24.69 5.30 6.33
N GLU A 303 -25.40 5.20 5.20
CA GLU A 303 -26.44 6.15 4.82
C GLU A 303 -27.57 6.24 5.87
N VAL A 304 -27.98 5.09 6.41
CA VAL A 304 -29.02 5.01 7.45
C VAL A 304 -28.54 5.64 8.77
N LEU A 305 -27.29 5.41 9.17
CA LEU A 305 -26.69 6.03 10.35
C LEU A 305 -26.55 7.55 10.20
N GLU A 306 -26.06 8.04 9.06
CA GLU A 306 -25.96 9.48 8.78
C GLU A 306 -27.33 10.17 8.72
N LYS A 307 -28.36 9.47 8.22
CA LYS A 307 -29.73 10.00 8.22
C LYS A 307 -30.33 10.09 9.62
N ALA A 308 -29.99 9.18 10.52
CA ALA A 308 -30.45 9.20 11.90
C ALA A 308 -29.71 10.24 12.75
N ASP A 309 -28.43 10.47 12.48
CA ASP A 309 -27.58 11.48 13.10
C ASP A 309 -26.58 12.07 12.08
N PRO A 310 -26.87 13.26 11.51
CA PRO A 310 -26.02 13.90 10.50
C PRO A 310 -24.59 14.20 10.95
N SER A 311 -24.34 14.25 12.27
CA SER A 311 -22.97 14.44 12.80
C SER A 311 -22.05 13.27 12.46
N GLN A 312 -22.61 12.08 12.16
CA GLN A 312 -21.83 10.89 11.83
C GLN A 312 -21.09 10.97 10.49
N SER A 313 -21.43 11.94 9.63
CA SER A 313 -20.66 12.25 8.42
C SER A 313 -19.19 12.60 8.69
N LYS A 314 -18.87 13.07 9.91
CA LYS A 314 -17.51 13.39 10.38
C LYS A 314 -16.87 12.25 11.18
N ASN A 315 -17.58 11.15 11.39
CA ASN A 315 -17.07 10.03 12.17
C ASN A 315 -16.00 9.28 11.37
N LEU A 316 -14.77 9.28 11.87
CA LEU A 316 -13.61 8.69 11.19
C LEU A 316 -13.82 7.19 10.92
N ARG A 317 -14.50 6.48 11.82
CA ARG A 317 -14.74 5.04 11.72
C ARG A 317 -15.80 4.72 10.66
N LEU A 318 -16.88 5.53 10.60
CA LEU A 318 -17.90 5.40 9.57
C LEU A 318 -17.37 5.74 8.17
N ARG A 319 -16.52 6.77 8.07
CA ARG A 319 -15.84 7.13 6.82
C ARG A 319 -14.85 6.06 6.37
N ALA A 320 -14.13 5.43 7.31
CA ALA A 320 -13.27 4.30 7.01
C ALA A 320 -14.06 3.11 6.46
N LEU A 321 -15.16 2.71 7.12
CA LEU A 321 -16.07 1.65 6.64
C LEU A 321 -16.56 1.95 5.21
N SER A 322 -17.05 3.18 4.99
CA SER A 322 -17.56 3.61 3.68
C SER A 322 -16.48 3.63 2.61
N ARG A 323 -15.24 4.04 2.95
CA ARG A 323 -14.10 4.05 2.02
C ARG A 323 -13.72 2.63 1.61
N THR A 324 -13.61 1.70 2.56
CA THR A 324 -13.33 0.28 2.30
C THR A 324 -14.43 -0.33 1.43
N ALA A 325 -15.70 -0.11 1.76
CA ALA A 325 -16.82 -0.63 0.99
C ALA A 325 -16.84 -0.09 -0.46
N ARG A 326 -16.64 1.22 -0.67
CA ARG A 326 -16.52 1.80 -2.03
C ARG A 326 -15.35 1.18 -2.79
N GLY A 327 -14.20 1.01 -2.13
CA GLY A 327 -13.03 0.34 -2.71
C GLY A 327 -13.39 -1.05 -3.24
N ILE A 328 -14.05 -1.89 -2.43
CA ILE A 328 -14.51 -3.23 -2.83
C ILE A 328 -15.48 -3.17 -4.01
N VAL A 329 -16.48 -2.27 -3.99
CA VAL A 329 -17.43 -2.09 -5.10
C VAL A 329 -16.69 -1.78 -6.38
N ASP A 330 -15.75 -0.83 -6.32
CA ASP A 330 -14.93 -0.49 -7.46
C ASP A 330 -14.19 -1.74 -7.95
N VAL A 331 -13.51 -2.50 -7.06
CA VAL A 331 -12.67 -3.67 -7.42
C VAL A 331 -13.47 -4.71 -8.19
N VAL A 332 -14.66 -5.00 -7.70
CA VAL A 332 -15.56 -5.96 -8.36
C VAL A 332 -16.05 -5.40 -9.70
N SER A 333 -16.36 -4.09 -9.78
CA SER A 333 -16.79 -3.46 -11.03
C SER A 333 -15.74 -3.51 -12.13
N GLU A 334 -14.46 -3.25 -11.81
CA GLU A 334 -13.39 -3.29 -12.81
C GLU A 334 -13.07 -4.69 -13.30
N THR A 335 -13.10 -5.67 -12.40
CA THR A 335 -12.90 -7.07 -12.78
C THR A 335 -13.98 -7.56 -13.77
N ASN A 336 -15.13 -6.88 -13.82
CA ASN A 336 -16.24 -7.17 -14.74
C ASN A 336 -16.27 -6.22 -15.95
N ALA A 337 -15.45 -5.18 -15.97
CA ALA A 337 -15.48 -4.19 -17.04
C ALA A 337 -14.96 -4.83 -18.33
N ASN A 338 -15.73 -4.66 -19.41
CA ASN A 338 -15.33 -5.09 -20.76
C ASN A 338 -15.16 -3.86 -21.69
N ASP A 339 -14.56 -2.81 -21.14
CA ASP A 339 -14.28 -1.52 -21.80
C ASP A 339 -12.84 -1.47 -22.34
N SER A 340 -12.36 -2.60 -22.86
CA SER A 340 -11.13 -2.65 -23.64
C SER A 340 -11.31 -1.72 -24.85
N LEU A 341 -10.29 -0.91 -25.11
CA LEU A 341 -10.28 0.07 -26.19
C LEU A 341 -9.11 -0.27 -27.09
N GLN A 342 -9.36 -0.39 -28.38
CA GLN A 342 -8.30 -0.44 -29.38
C GLN A 342 -8.16 0.93 -30.03
N ASN A 343 -6.94 1.28 -30.42
CA ASN A 343 -6.65 2.50 -31.14
C ASN A 343 -7.07 2.36 -32.61
N PRO A 344 -8.02 3.18 -33.09
CA PRO A 344 -8.44 3.13 -34.49
C PRO A 344 -7.39 3.69 -35.47
N GLU A 345 -6.44 4.50 -34.99
CA GLU A 345 -5.46 5.21 -35.82
C GLU A 345 -4.01 4.90 -35.41
N PRO A 346 -3.55 3.63 -35.50
CA PRO A 346 -2.22 3.22 -35.03
C PRO A 346 -1.07 3.91 -35.77
N ASP A 347 -1.24 4.22 -37.05
CA ASP A 347 -0.18 4.79 -37.89
C ASP A 347 0.23 6.20 -37.45
N SER A 348 -0.70 6.97 -36.86
CA SER A 348 -0.40 8.29 -36.28
C SER A 348 0.64 8.20 -35.15
N TYR A 349 0.66 7.09 -34.40
CA TYR A 349 1.59 6.83 -33.31
C TYR A 349 2.87 6.13 -33.78
N ARG A 350 2.77 5.23 -34.78
CA ARG A 350 3.94 4.54 -35.38
C ARG A 350 4.96 5.51 -35.98
N SER A 351 4.50 6.66 -36.48
CA SER A 351 5.37 7.71 -37.01
C SER A 351 6.37 8.27 -35.98
N PHE A 352 6.03 8.22 -34.68
CA PHE A 352 6.89 8.57 -33.56
C PHE A 352 7.73 7.38 -33.07
N GLY A 353 7.91 6.37 -33.94
CA GLY A 353 8.39 5.02 -33.65
C GLY A 353 9.61 4.94 -32.73
N LEU A 354 9.84 3.75 -32.20
CA LEU A 354 10.96 3.54 -31.28
C LEU A 354 12.27 3.45 -32.08
N PRO A 355 13.29 4.25 -31.75
CA PRO A 355 14.58 4.13 -32.41
C PRO A 355 15.10 2.71 -32.25
N ARG A 356 15.45 2.06 -33.36
CA ARG A 356 16.23 0.83 -33.33
C ARG A 356 17.58 1.17 -32.74
N ALA A 357 17.98 0.48 -31.67
CA ALA A 357 19.38 0.48 -31.29
C ALA A 357 20.16 -0.04 -32.50
N GLN A 358 20.92 0.82 -33.16
CA GLN A 358 21.85 0.35 -34.17
C GLN A 358 22.88 -0.50 -33.43
N THR A 359 22.96 -1.77 -33.80
CA THR A 359 24.07 -2.65 -33.43
C THR A 359 25.30 -2.23 -34.22
N GLY A 360 25.78 -1.01 -33.97
CA GLY A 360 27.10 -0.59 -34.41
C GLY A 360 28.10 -1.42 -33.64
N ARG A 361 29.02 -2.08 -34.35
CA ARG A 361 30.01 -2.95 -33.72
C ARG A 361 30.84 -2.15 -32.72
N GLY A 362 30.68 -2.46 -31.45
CA GLY A 362 31.43 -1.82 -30.37
C GLY A 362 32.93 -2.07 -30.48
N THR A 363 33.73 -1.10 -30.06
CA THR A 363 35.21 -1.14 -30.10
C THR A 363 35.78 -2.43 -29.48
N TRP A 364 35.12 -2.99 -28.47
CA TRP A 364 35.59 -4.15 -27.71
C TRP A 364 34.93 -5.48 -28.09
N GLU A 365 34.06 -5.48 -29.11
CA GLU A 365 33.42 -6.70 -29.59
C GLU A 365 34.40 -7.70 -30.18
N HIS A 366 35.49 -7.23 -30.80
CA HIS A 366 36.41 -8.11 -31.54
C HIS A 366 37.57 -8.65 -30.71
N GLY A 367 37.85 -8.10 -29.53
CA GLY A 367 39.15 -8.36 -28.90
C GLY A 367 39.69 -7.23 -28.06
N GLY A 368 40.60 -7.57 -27.17
CA GLY A 368 41.53 -6.63 -26.56
C GLY A 368 41.43 -6.57 -25.04
N LYS A 369 42.55 -6.18 -24.41
CA LYS A 369 42.61 -5.95 -22.97
C LYS A 369 42.34 -4.50 -22.65
N MET A 370 41.47 -4.28 -21.66
CA MET A 370 41.16 -2.98 -21.09
C MET A 370 42.00 -2.79 -19.83
N ARG A 371 42.90 -1.80 -19.85
CA ARG A 371 43.65 -1.37 -18.67
C ARG A 371 43.01 -0.10 -18.14
N PHE A 372 42.68 -0.05 -16.86
CA PHE A 372 42.08 1.14 -16.24
C PHE A 372 43.12 1.95 -15.47
N VAL A 373 43.00 3.27 -15.50
CA VAL A 373 43.82 4.22 -14.75
C VAL A 373 42.89 5.09 -13.91
N PRO A 374 43.15 5.26 -12.59
CA PRO A 374 42.36 6.15 -11.75
C PRO A 374 42.52 7.60 -12.21
N LYS A 375 41.42 8.36 -12.19
CA LYS A 375 41.38 9.79 -12.53
C LYS A 375 41.31 10.65 -11.28
N TRP A 376 40.29 10.43 -10.46
CA TRP A 376 40.05 11.19 -9.24
C TRP A 376 39.18 10.39 -8.28
N VAL A 377 39.23 10.77 -7.01
CA VAL A 377 38.40 10.23 -5.92
C VAL A 377 37.76 11.40 -5.18
N ALA A 378 36.53 11.22 -4.73
CA ALA A 378 35.79 12.18 -3.93
C ALA A 378 35.15 11.49 -2.72
N THR A 379 35.12 12.20 -1.59
CA THR A 379 34.41 11.80 -0.38
C THR A 379 33.16 12.65 -0.24
N VAL A 380 32.01 11.99 -0.17
CA VAL A 380 30.68 12.59 -0.10
C VAL A 380 29.96 11.98 1.11
N PRO A 381 29.97 12.67 2.27
CA PRO A 381 29.32 12.17 3.47
C PRO A 381 27.84 11.88 3.25
N ASN A 382 27.38 10.70 3.66
CA ASN A 382 25.98 10.24 3.49
C ASN A 382 25.50 10.37 2.04
N ILE A 383 26.29 9.83 1.10
CA ILE A 383 25.94 9.81 -0.32
C ILE A 383 24.59 9.13 -0.54
N ASP A 384 23.73 9.76 -1.33
CA ASP A 384 22.50 9.15 -1.82
C ASP A 384 22.77 8.55 -3.20
N LEU A 385 23.02 7.24 -3.23
CA LEU A 385 23.26 6.49 -4.46
C LEU A 385 22.07 6.55 -5.44
N ARG A 386 20.85 6.81 -4.95
CA ARG A 386 19.66 6.97 -5.82
C ARG A 386 19.56 8.36 -6.43
N ALA A 387 20.22 9.34 -5.84
CA ALA A 387 20.34 10.71 -6.33
C ALA A 387 21.71 11.00 -6.97
N THR A 388 22.45 9.97 -7.35
CA THR A 388 23.77 10.09 -8.01
C THR A 388 23.67 9.68 -9.48
N PHE A 389 24.04 10.60 -10.37
CA PHE A 389 23.83 10.47 -11.81
C PHE A 389 25.02 10.92 -12.63
N GLN A 390 25.22 10.26 -13.76
CA GLN A 390 26.13 10.73 -14.80
C GLN A 390 25.33 11.49 -15.87
N CYS A 391 25.72 12.72 -16.16
CA CYS A 391 24.99 13.67 -17.00
C CYS A 391 25.94 14.31 -18.04
N GLY A 392 26.22 13.59 -19.14
CA GLY A 392 27.16 14.07 -20.14
C GLY A 392 28.57 14.24 -19.57
N ASP A 393 29.06 15.48 -19.53
CA ASP A 393 30.36 15.89 -18.97
C ASP A 393 30.32 16.16 -17.45
N LYS A 394 29.17 15.97 -16.81
CA LYS A 394 28.92 16.22 -15.40
C LYS A 394 28.57 14.95 -14.63
N ILE A 395 28.82 14.97 -13.33
CA ILE A 395 28.31 13.99 -12.37
C ILE A 395 27.55 14.75 -11.29
N ILE A 396 26.28 14.42 -11.13
CA ILE A 396 25.45 14.92 -10.04
C ILE A 396 25.57 13.94 -8.89
N VAL A 397 25.86 14.44 -7.70
CA VAL A 397 25.93 13.64 -6.48
C VAL A 397 25.02 14.25 -5.43
N GLY A 398 23.99 13.49 -5.04
CA GLY A 398 23.14 13.83 -3.91
C GLY A 398 23.73 13.32 -2.60
N SER A 399 23.52 14.08 -1.53
CA SER A 399 23.71 13.66 -0.15
C SER A 399 22.46 13.99 0.67
N GLN A 400 22.48 13.66 1.96
CA GLN A 400 21.35 13.95 2.85
C GLN A 400 21.03 15.46 2.99
N ARG A 401 22.01 16.35 2.80
CA ARG A 401 21.87 17.79 3.06
C ARG A 401 22.21 18.69 1.88
N GLU A 402 22.91 18.17 0.88
CA GLU A 402 23.32 18.95 -0.28
C GLU A 402 23.24 18.13 -1.56
N THR A 403 23.33 18.83 -2.68
CA THR A 403 23.54 18.22 -3.99
C THR A 403 24.65 18.98 -4.68
N ALA A 404 25.59 18.24 -5.23
CA ALA A 404 26.77 18.77 -5.87
C ALA A 404 26.80 18.35 -7.34
N CYS A 405 27.38 19.20 -8.18
CA CYS A 405 27.76 18.85 -9.53
C CYS A 405 29.28 18.87 -9.66
N LEU A 406 29.83 17.80 -10.22
CA LEU A 406 31.26 17.61 -10.45
C LEU A 406 31.51 17.54 -11.96
N MET A 407 32.63 18.07 -12.42
CA MET A 407 33.15 17.77 -13.75
C MET A 407 33.55 16.30 -13.82
N ARG A 408 32.98 15.55 -14.76
CA ARG A 408 33.22 14.12 -14.94
C ARG A 408 34.71 13.78 -15.08
N ASP A 409 35.46 14.58 -15.83
CA ASP A 409 36.85 14.27 -16.17
C ASP A 409 37.86 14.61 -15.06
N SER A 410 37.59 15.61 -14.23
CA SER A 410 38.53 16.12 -13.22
C SER A 410 38.08 15.99 -11.77
N GLY A 411 36.80 15.71 -11.53
CA GLY A 411 36.21 15.70 -10.19
C GLY A 411 36.05 17.11 -9.60
N ARG A 412 36.36 18.17 -10.35
CA ARG A 412 36.20 19.56 -9.88
C ARG A 412 34.73 19.85 -9.61
N VAL A 413 34.42 20.32 -8.41
CA VAL A 413 33.09 20.81 -8.03
C VAL A 413 32.76 22.05 -8.85
N LEU A 414 31.66 22.01 -9.60
CA LEU A 414 31.11 23.15 -10.31
C LEU A 414 30.23 24.00 -9.40
N TRP A 415 29.33 23.35 -8.66
CA TRP A 415 28.44 23.99 -7.70
C TRP A 415 28.00 23.00 -6.62
N ARG A 416 27.50 23.55 -5.51
CA ARG A 416 26.83 22.83 -4.43
C ARG A 416 25.64 23.66 -3.96
N VAL A 417 24.52 22.98 -3.74
CA VAL A 417 23.31 23.61 -3.20
C VAL A 417 22.78 22.80 -2.02
N ALA A 418 22.33 23.49 -0.98
CA ALA A 418 21.63 22.87 0.13
C ALA A 418 20.32 22.26 -0.39
N ALA A 419 20.04 21.01 -0.02
CA ALA A 419 18.86 20.33 -0.49
C ALA A 419 18.42 19.21 0.46
N SER A 420 17.11 19.02 0.59
CA SER A 420 16.52 17.96 1.40
C SER A 420 16.40 16.66 0.62
N ARG A 421 16.26 15.53 1.33
CA ARG A 421 16.06 14.22 0.71
C ARG A 421 14.82 14.25 -0.20
N ALA A 422 15.03 13.91 -1.47
CA ALA A 422 13.98 13.88 -2.49
C ALA A 422 14.31 12.79 -3.52
N ALA A 423 13.29 12.21 -4.14
CA ALA A 423 13.54 11.38 -5.31
C ALA A 423 14.00 12.29 -6.46
N SER A 424 15.07 11.90 -7.14
CA SER A 424 15.71 12.75 -8.15
C SER A 424 15.66 12.09 -9.53
N VAL A 425 15.40 12.88 -10.55
CA VAL A 425 15.37 12.46 -11.96
C VAL A 425 16.17 13.46 -12.77
N VAL A 426 17.23 13.00 -13.42
CA VAL A 426 17.95 13.84 -14.39
C VAL A 426 17.12 13.94 -15.66
N THR A 427 16.94 15.17 -16.12
CA THR A 427 16.26 15.50 -17.36
C THR A 427 17.21 16.31 -18.27
N PRO A 428 16.95 16.39 -19.58
CA PRO A 428 17.68 17.27 -20.49
C PRO A 428 17.63 18.75 -20.10
N PHE A 429 16.71 19.15 -19.22
CA PHE A 429 16.50 20.54 -18.80
C PHE A 429 17.00 20.83 -17.39
N GLY A 430 17.45 19.82 -16.64
CA GLY A 430 17.67 20.00 -15.22
C GLY A 430 17.63 18.73 -14.40
N LEU A 431 18.00 18.83 -13.13
CA LEU A 431 17.73 17.82 -12.12
C LEU A 431 16.35 18.08 -11.51
N ALA A 432 15.37 17.26 -11.86
CA ALA A 432 14.06 17.30 -11.22
C ALA A 432 14.11 16.60 -9.86
N ARG A 433 13.58 17.23 -8.82
CA ARG A 433 13.50 16.70 -7.45
C ARG A 433 12.04 16.63 -7.03
N LEU A 434 11.65 15.48 -6.50
CA LEU A 434 10.30 15.15 -6.06
C LEU A 434 10.33 14.95 -4.54
N GLY A 435 9.87 15.98 -3.82
CA GLY A 435 9.75 16.01 -2.37
C GLY A 435 8.59 15.15 -1.86
N PHE A 436 8.72 14.67 -0.63
CA PHE A 436 7.68 13.85 0.04
C PHE A 436 6.43 14.66 0.41
N ASP A 437 6.56 15.98 0.47
CA ASP A 437 5.48 16.95 0.67
C ASP A 437 4.71 17.27 -0.62
N GLY A 438 5.11 16.69 -1.75
CA GLY A 438 4.50 16.93 -3.06
C GLY A 438 5.12 18.11 -3.82
N ARG A 439 6.21 18.69 -3.30
CA ARG A 439 6.96 19.72 -4.03
C ARG A 439 7.80 19.11 -5.15
N VAL A 440 7.68 19.66 -6.35
CA VAL A 440 8.48 19.31 -7.54
C VAL A 440 9.34 20.50 -7.91
N GLU A 441 10.66 20.35 -7.85
CA GLU A 441 11.61 21.40 -8.22
C GLU A 441 12.45 20.96 -9.41
N LEU A 442 12.68 21.84 -10.38
CA LEU A 442 13.66 21.61 -11.45
C LEU A 442 14.88 22.47 -11.19
N HIS A 443 16.03 21.85 -10.92
CA HIS A 443 17.31 22.54 -10.77
C HIS A 443 18.05 22.62 -12.09
N ASP A 444 18.64 23.77 -12.37
CA ASP A 444 19.55 23.97 -13.47
C ASP A 444 20.84 23.14 -13.28
N LEU A 445 21.27 22.40 -14.30
CA LEU A 445 22.46 21.55 -14.19
C LEU A 445 23.78 22.33 -14.20
N GLU A 446 23.79 23.57 -14.70
CA GLU A 446 25.01 24.39 -14.81
C GLU A 446 25.29 25.18 -13.53
N THR A 447 24.23 25.61 -12.83
CA THR A 447 24.31 26.51 -11.67
C THR A 447 23.80 25.89 -10.37
N GLY A 448 22.97 24.84 -10.43
CA GLY A 448 22.28 24.24 -9.28
C GLY A 448 21.06 25.01 -8.80
N GLY A 449 20.79 26.20 -9.36
CA GLY A 449 19.65 27.04 -8.99
C GLY A 449 18.30 26.44 -9.38
N VAL A 450 17.25 26.74 -8.61
CA VAL A 450 15.88 26.29 -8.90
C VAL A 450 15.31 27.11 -10.06
N ARG A 451 14.93 26.45 -11.15
CA ARG A 451 14.27 27.06 -12.31
C ARG A 451 12.77 27.28 -12.07
N PHE A 452 12.09 26.28 -11.49
CA PHE A 452 10.69 26.41 -11.08
C PHE A 452 10.39 25.50 -9.89
N THR A 453 9.27 25.77 -9.23
CA THR A 453 8.64 24.92 -8.22
C THR A 453 7.17 24.70 -8.57
N THR A 454 6.72 23.45 -8.51
CA THR A 454 5.33 23.05 -8.73
C THR A 454 4.88 22.18 -7.57
N HIS A 455 3.60 22.24 -7.22
CA HIS A 455 3.04 21.42 -6.15
C HIS A 455 2.07 20.40 -6.73
N ILE A 456 2.27 19.14 -6.37
CA ILE A 456 1.37 18.02 -6.66
C ILE A 456 0.93 17.39 -5.34
N GLN A 457 -0.13 16.58 -5.36
CA GLN A 457 -0.53 15.84 -4.17
C GLN A 457 0.59 14.86 -3.73
N PRO A 458 1.04 14.93 -2.46
CA PRO A 458 2.06 14.01 -1.95
C PRO A 458 1.58 12.57 -1.99
N ARG A 459 2.51 11.66 -2.24
CA ARG A 459 2.24 10.22 -2.17
C ARG A 459 2.35 9.74 -0.73
N ALA A 460 1.26 9.19 -0.20
CA ALA A 460 1.26 8.59 1.13
C ALA A 460 2.06 7.27 1.20
N ALA A 461 2.22 6.57 0.07
CA ALA A 461 2.91 5.29 -0.01
C ALA A 461 3.71 5.14 -1.32
N GLY A 462 4.86 4.47 -1.24
CA GLY A 462 5.74 4.16 -2.37
C GLY A 462 6.77 5.24 -2.72
N GLY A 463 7.86 4.86 -3.37
CA GLY A 463 8.86 5.81 -3.90
C GLY A 463 8.35 6.54 -5.15
N ALA A 464 8.91 7.69 -5.50
CA ALA A 464 8.51 8.39 -6.70
C ALA A 464 8.75 7.52 -7.94
N THR A 465 7.71 7.36 -8.76
CA THR A 465 7.79 6.74 -10.09
C THR A 465 7.53 7.83 -11.12
N GLY A 466 8.20 7.74 -12.26
CA GLY A 466 8.02 8.71 -13.32
C GLY A 466 8.59 8.26 -14.65
N ALA A 467 8.18 8.94 -15.71
CA ALA A 467 8.67 8.77 -17.06
C ALA A 467 9.02 10.14 -17.64
N LEU A 468 10.21 10.22 -18.24
CA LEU A 468 10.64 11.41 -18.98
C LEU A 468 10.14 11.31 -20.42
N VAL A 469 9.44 12.34 -20.88
CA VAL A 469 9.07 12.55 -22.28
C VAL A 469 10.01 13.60 -22.86
N ASN A 470 10.90 13.14 -23.73
CA ASN A 470 11.79 13.99 -24.51
C ASN A 470 12.13 13.27 -25.83
N GLY A 471 11.97 13.96 -26.96
CA GLY A 471 12.27 13.44 -28.28
C GLY A 471 11.87 14.43 -29.38
N PRO A 472 12.31 14.21 -30.63
CA PRO A 472 11.91 15.06 -31.75
C PRO A 472 10.39 15.15 -31.87
N ALA A 473 9.87 16.37 -32.03
CA ALA A 473 8.45 16.67 -32.13
C ALA A 473 7.57 16.18 -30.94
N LEU A 474 8.16 15.82 -29.80
CA LEU A 474 7.43 15.47 -28.57
C LEU A 474 7.52 16.61 -27.54
N PRO A 475 6.55 16.72 -26.62
CA PRO A 475 6.61 17.70 -25.54
C PRO A 475 7.70 17.32 -24.53
N LYS A 476 8.16 18.31 -23.76
CA LYS A 476 9.22 18.16 -22.76
C LYS A 476 8.57 17.95 -21.40
N LEU A 477 8.17 16.72 -21.10
CA LEU A 477 7.37 16.42 -19.90
C LEU A 477 8.12 15.53 -18.93
N LEU A 478 7.94 15.80 -17.64
CA LEU A 478 8.17 14.82 -16.60
C LEU A 478 6.81 14.34 -16.12
N VAL A 479 6.51 13.07 -16.40
CA VAL A 479 5.29 12.44 -15.94
C VAL A 479 5.57 11.70 -14.64
N VAL A 480 4.80 11.96 -13.59
CA VAL A 480 5.02 11.41 -12.24
C VAL A 480 3.73 10.87 -11.65
N ALA A 481 3.86 9.87 -10.77
CA ALA A 481 2.74 9.46 -9.94
C ALA A 481 2.42 10.55 -8.90
N GLU A 482 1.14 10.90 -8.78
CA GLU A 482 0.61 11.90 -7.86
C GLU A 482 -0.43 11.26 -6.93
N GLY A 483 -0.29 11.50 -5.62
CA GLY A 483 -1.12 10.87 -4.61
C GLY A 483 -1.09 9.34 -4.71
N ASP A 484 -2.27 8.74 -4.57
CA ASP A 484 -2.48 7.30 -4.76
C ASP A 484 -3.20 6.97 -6.08
N ARG A 485 -3.83 7.94 -6.76
CA ARG A 485 -4.77 7.70 -7.86
C ARG A 485 -4.38 8.31 -9.20
N ALA A 486 -3.39 9.18 -9.23
CA ALA A 486 -3.13 10.00 -10.41
C ALA A 486 -1.73 9.82 -10.98
N VAL A 487 -1.63 10.12 -12.26
CA VAL A 487 -0.39 10.33 -13.00
C VAL A 487 -0.48 11.70 -13.65
N THR A 488 0.55 12.52 -13.45
CA THR A 488 0.53 13.94 -13.80
C THR A 488 1.73 14.30 -14.64
N ALA A 489 1.49 14.98 -15.76
CA ALA A 489 2.55 15.50 -16.61
C ALA A 489 2.86 16.95 -16.26
N VAL A 490 4.12 17.19 -15.88
CA VAL A 490 4.66 18.51 -15.63
C VAL A 490 5.53 18.92 -16.81
N ASP A 491 5.29 20.11 -17.35
CA ASP A 491 6.13 20.69 -18.38
C ASP A 491 7.51 21.08 -17.81
N LEU A 492 8.58 20.56 -18.40
CA LEU A 492 9.95 20.80 -17.93
C LEU A 492 10.49 22.20 -18.30
N VAL A 493 9.77 22.97 -19.10
CA VAL A 493 10.14 24.35 -19.45
C VAL A 493 9.39 25.35 -18.56
N SER A 494 8.07 25.24 -18.46
CA SER A 494 7.26 26.19 -17.66
C SER A 494 7.03 25.77 -16.21
N GLY A 495 7.14 24.47 -15.90
CA GLY A 495 6.73 23.92 -14.60
C GLY A 495 5.23 23.69 -14.45
N GLU A 496 4.42 24.02 -15.45
CA GLU A 496 2.97 23.87 -15.37
C GLU A 496 2.52 22.42 -15.53
N VAL A 497 1.44 22.05 -14.86
CA VAL A 497 0.76 20.77 -15.08
C VAL A 497 0.01 20.85 -16.41
N ARG A 498 0.41 20.00 -17.37
CA ARG A 498 -0.23 19.92 -18.69
C ARG A 498 -1.52 19.12 -18.65
N TRP A 499 -1.47 17.97 -18.00
CA TRP A 499 -2.60 17.07 -17.86
C TRP A 499 -2.42 16.19 -16.63
N ARG A 500 -3.54 15.62 -16.17
CA ARG A 500 -3.61 14.65 -15.09
C ARG A 500 -4.55 13.52 -15.48
N PHE A 501 -4.03 12.31 -15.49
CA PHE A 501 -4.81 11.09 -15.63
C PHE A 501 -5.12 10.54 -14.24
N SER A 502 -6.39 10.34 -13.92
CA SER A 502 -6.81 9.73 -12.65
C SER A 502 -7.40 8.35 -12.91
N GLY A 503 -6.77 7.33 -12.33
CA GLY A 503 -7.38 6.01 -12.26
C GLY A 503 -8.51 5.97 -11.23
N LYS A 504 -9.32 4.92 -11.29
CA LYS A 504 -10.48 4.78 -10.40
C LYS A 504 -10.08 4.44 -8.96
N ARG A 505 -8.87 3.89 -8.75
CA ARG A 505 -8.39 3.44 -7.45
C ARG A 505 -6.98 3.88 -7.09
N PRO A 506 -6.66 3.84 -5.78
CA PRO A 506 -5.31 3.84 -5.27
C PRO A 506 -4.49 2.71 -5.93
N ALA A 507 -3.41 3.07 -6.61
CA ALA A 507 -2.58 2.17 -7.39
C ALA A 507 -1.11 2.59 -7.30
N SER A 508 -0.21 1.61 -7.44
CA SER A 508 1.23 1.87 -7.54
C SER A 508 1.61 1.98 -9.01
N TYR A 509 1.32 3.12 -9.62
CA TYR A 509 1.53 3.34 -11.05
C TYR A 509 3.01 3.23 -11.43
N ARG A 510 3.26 2.35 -12.40
CA ARG A 510 4.48 2.26 -13.18
C ARG A 510 4.20 2.76 -14.58
N MET A 511 5.19 3.45 -15.13
CA MET A 511 5.06 4.18 -16.38
C MET A 511 6.22 3.79 -17.30
N ARG A 512 5.93 3.59 -18.58
CA ARG A 512 6.94 3.36 -19.61
C ARG A 512 6.59 4.13 -20.87
N ARG A 513 7.49 5.01 -21.31
CA ARG A 513 7.32 5.79 -22.54
C ARG A 513 7.63 4.92 -23.76
N ALA A 514 6.80 5.01 -24.79
CA ALA A 514 7.05 4.44 -26.09
C ALA A 514 6.63 5.40 -27.22
N GLY A 515 7.58 6.18 -27.74
CA GLY A 515 7.27 7.22 -28.73
C GLY A 515 6.33 8.28 -28.14
N LYS A 516 5.18 8.47 -28.81
CA LYS A 516 4.05 9.32 -28.38
C LYS A 516 3.11 8.66 -27.35
N LEU A 517 3.32 7.37 -27.04
CA LEU A 517 2.53 6.67 -26.03
C LEU A 517 3.24 6.65 -24.67
N LEU A 518 2.44 6.69 -23.61
CA LEU A 518 2.85 6.38 -22.25
C LEU A 518 2.03 5.20 -21.74
N ILE A 519 2.70 4.07 -21.50
CA ILE A 519 2.05 2.88 -20.95
C ILE A 519 2.03 2.99 -19.43
N VAL A 520 0.85 2.84 -18.85
CA VAL A 520 0.57 2.97 -17.41
C VAL A 520 -0.11 1.70 -16.89
N ALA A 521 0.43 1.15 -15.80
CA ALA A 521 -0.19 0.05 -15.07
C ALA A 521 0.23 0.09 -13.60
N GLY A 522 -0.56 -0.47 -12.68
CA GLY A 522 -0.20 -0.40 -11.25
C GLY A 522 -1.16 -1.07 -10.27
N GLY A 523 -1.41 -2.37 -10.43
CA GLY A 523 -2.29 -3.13 -9.52
C GLY A 523 -3.76 -3.15 -9.92
N ASP A 524 -4.12 -2.44 -10.99
CA ASP A 524 -5.47 -2.45 -11.57
C ASP A 524 -5.61 -3.54 -12.63
N SER A 525 -6.86 -3.93 -12.91
CA SER A 525 -7.24 -4.87 -13.98
C SER A 525 -7.13 -4.29 -15.40
N ALA A 526 -6.38 -3.18 -15.57
CA ALA A 526 -6.20 -2.50 -16.85
C ALA A 526 -4.74 -2.14 -17.10
N LEU A 527 -4.29 -2.40 -18.34
CA LEU A 527 -3.09 -1.83 -18.94
C LEU A 527 -3.54 -0.71 -19.87
N VAL A 528 -3.07 0.51 -19.64
CA VAL A 528 -3.56 1.71 -20.33
C VAL A 528 -2.41 2.35 -21.11
N ALA A 529 -2.67 2.74 -22.35
CA ALA A 529 -1.78 3.64 -23.09
C ALA A 529 -2.40 5.03 -23.17
N LEU A 530 -1.62 6.02 -22.78
CA LEU A 530 -1.99 7.43 -22.84
C LEU A 530 -1.23 8.14 -23.96
N ASP A 531 -1.88 9.11 -24.59
CA ASP A 531 -1.20 10.07 -25.46
C ASP A 531 -0.35 11.03 -24.60
N VAL A 532 0.95 11.16 -24.87
CA VAL A 532 1.82 12.02 -24.06
C VAL A 532 1.46 13.50 -24.14
N PHE A 533 0.78 13.96 -25.20
CA PHE A 533 0.40 15.36 -25.34
C PHE A 533 -0.83 15.72 -24.51
N THR A 534 -1.85 14.85 -24.54
CA THR A 534 -3.17 15.17 -23.97
C THR A 534 -3.47 14.42 -22.68
N GLY A 535 -2.83 13.27 -22.45
CA GLY A 535 -3.18 12.35 -21.37
C GLY A 535 -4.41 11.49 -21.68
N ASP A 536 -4.95 11.56 -22.90
CA ASP A 536 -6.11 10.75 -23.30
C ASP A 536 -5.76 9.28 -23.44
N VAL A 537 -6.73 8.42 -23.15
CA VAL A 537 -6.57 6.97 -23.32
C VAL A 537 -6.65 6.61 -24.80
N VAL A 538 -5.54 6.19 -25.37
CA VAL A 538 -5.42 5.77 -26.78
C VAL A 538 -5.92 4.33 -26.95
N TRP A 539 -5.50 3.44 -26.05
CA TRP A 539 -5.99 2.08 -25.97
C TRP A 539 -5.94 1.56 -24.53
N ARG A 540 -6.72 0.51 -24.27
CA ARG A 540 -6.84 -0.15 -22.96
C ARG A 540 -7.03 -1.64 -23.14
N VAL A 541 -6.22 -2.43 -22.43
CA VAL A 541 -6.37 -3.89 -22.32
C VAL A 541 -6.85 -4.25 -20.93
N ARG A 542 -7.89 -5.09 -20.83
CA ARG A 542 -8.41 -5.64 -19.57
C ARG A 542 -7.99 -7.10 -19.39
N ASP A 543 -7.60 -7.46 -18.17
CA ASP A 543 -7.54 -8.86 -17.72
C ASP A 543 -8.16 -8.96 -16.32
N ARG A 544 -8.64 -10.15 -15.96
CA ARG A 544 -9.20 -10.43 -14.63
C ARG A 544 -8.15 -10.24 -13.53
N LEU A 545 -6.87 -10.47 -13.84
CA LEU A 545 -5.73 -10.31 -12.96
C LEU A 545 -5.22 -8.87 -13.01
N PRO A 546 -4.74 -8.32 -11.89
CA PRO A 546 -4.15 -6.98 -11.88
C PRO A 546 -2.82 -6.96 -12.62
N PHE A 547 -2.53 -5.90 -13.38
CA PHE A 547 -1.24 -5.71 -14.02
C PHE A 547 -0.20 -5.23 -12.99
N SER A 548 0.95 -5.92 -12.90
CA SER A 548 1.99 -5.58 -11.91
C SER A 548 2.76 -4.29 -12.25
N GLY A 549 2.68 -3.85 -13.51
CA GLY A 549 3.52 -2.79 -14.06
C GLY A 549 4.89 -3.29 -14.55
N ASP A 550 5.16 -4.59 -14.47
CA ASP A 550 6.31 -5.24 -15.11
C ASP A 550 5.99 -5.42 -16.60
N ILE A 551 6.42 -4.44 -17.40
CA ILE A 551 6.13 -4.35 -18.83
C ILE A 551 7.45 -4.24 -19.57
N CYS A 552 7.63 -4.97 -20.67
CA CYS A 552 8.71 -4.76 -21.63
C CYS A 552 8.14 -4.21 -22.92
N ILE A 553 8.84 -3.26 -23.54
CA ILE A 553 8.44 -2.69 -24.82
C ILE A 553 9.59 -2.91 -25.78
N ASP A 554 9.28 -3.52 -26.92
CA ASP A 554 10.23 -3.78 -27.98
C ASP A 554 9.54 -3.57 -29.33
N HIS A 555 9.98 -2.56 -30.08
CA HIS A 555 9.38 -2.11 -31.34
C HIS A 555 7.86 -1.88 -31.27
N ASP A 556 7.08 -2.77 -31.91
CA ASP A 556 5.63 -2.75 -32.00
C ASP A 556 4.96 -3.68 -30.98
N SER A 557 5.73 -4.25 -30.07
CA SER A 557 5.29 -5.21 -29.07
C SER A 557 5.41 -4.66 -27.65
N ALA A 558 4.39 -4.92 -26.84
CA ALA A 558 4.42 -4.77 -25.40
C ALA A 558 4.16 -6.12 -24.72
N PHE A 559 5.08 -6.55 -23.86
CA PHE A 559 4.95 -7.77 -23.06
C PHE A 559 4.67 -7.38 -21.61
N ALA A 560 3.49 -7.69 -21.09
CA ALA A 560 3.04 -7.26 -19.77
C ALA A 560 2.69 -8.45 -18.87
N ILE A 561 3.06 -8.35 -17.60
CA ILE A 561 2.71 -9.35 -16.58
C ILE A 561 1.43 -8.92 -15.86
N ALA A 562 0.44 -9.81 -15.84
CA ALA A 562 -0.76 -9.70 -15.03
C ALA A 562 -0.75 -10.77 -13.94
N GLY A 563 -0.90 -10.38 -12.68
CA GLY A 563 -0.78 -11.27 -11.52
C GLY A 563 -0.49 -10.49 -10.25
N GLY A 564 -1.00 -10.99 -9.13
CA GLY A 564 -0.67 -10.47 -7.80
C GLY A 564 0.55 -11.17 -7.19
N PRO A 565 0.95 -10.80 -5.96
CA PRO A 565 2.01 -11.49 -5.23
C PRO A 565 1.72 -12.99 -4.98
N VAL A 566 0.45 -13.38 -5.06
CA VAL A 566 -0.03 -14.74 -4.84
C VAL A 566 -1.10 -15.09 -5.86
N GLY A 567 -1.09 -16.33 -6.37
CA GLY A 567 -2.08 -16.86 -7.30
C GLY A 567 -1.53 -17.01 -8.71
N PRO A 568 -2.40 -17.22 -9.71
CA PRO A 568 -1.98 -17.35 -11.10
C PRO A 568 -1.40 -16.03 -11.61
N CYS A 569 -0.43 -16.17 -12.51
CA CYS A 569 0.14 -15.06 -13.27
C CYS A 569 -0.01 -15.35 -14.76
N LYS A 570 -0.05 -14.29 -15.56
CA LYS A 570 -0.14 -14.34 -17.01
C LYS A 570 0.88 -13.40 -17.63
N LEU A 571 1.43 -13.84 -18.77
CA LEU A 571 2.15 -12.98 -19.70
C LEU A 571 1.24 -12.66 -20.87
N LEU A 572 1.12 -11.38 -21.20
CA LEU A 572 0.34 -10.90 -22.34
C LEU A 572 1.28 -10.25 -23.34
N HIS A 573 1.10 -10.59 -24.62
CA HIS A 573 1.71 -9.90 -25.75
C HIS A 573 0.65 -9.03 -26.42
N VAL A 574 0.88 -7.73 -26.41
CA VAL A 574 -0.03 -6.71 -26.93
C VAL A 574 0.69 -5.97 -28.05
N ASP A 575 -0.01 -5.72 -29.15
CA ASP A 575 0.44 -4.78 -30.17
C ASP A 575 0.45 -3.37 -29.58
N LEU A 576 1.63 -2.75 -29.53
CA LEU A 576 1.88 -1.49 -28.85
C LEU A 576 1.04 -0.33 -29.41
N TRP A 577 0.71 -0.36 -30.70
CA TRP A 577 0.11 0.79 -31.38
C TRP A 577 -1.42 0.71 -31.39
N THR A 578 -1.96 -0.50 -31.55
CA THR A 578 -3.41 -0.78 -31.59
C THR A 578 -3.97 -1.12 -30.22
N GLY A 579 -3.16 -1.67 -29.31
CA GLY A 579 -3.65 -2.28 -28.07
C GLY A 579 -4.28 -3.66 -28.27
N ALA A 580 -4.18 -4.26 -29.47
CA ALA A 580 -4.72 -5.58 -29.73
C ALA A 580 -3.91 -6.68 -29.01
N LEU A 581 -4.61 -7.59 -28.32
CA LEU A 581 -3.98 -8.76 -27.72
C LEU A 581 -3.56 -9.74 -28.83
N ARG A 582 -2.25 -9.99 -28.98
CA ARG A 582 -1.71 -10.99 -29.92
C ARG A 582 -1.81 -12.40 -29.34
N TRP A 583 -1.36 -12.57 -28.10
CA TRP A 583 -1.54 -13.80 -27.35
C TRP A 583 -1.45 -13.55 -25.84
N SER A 584 -1.96 -14.49 -25.05
CA SER A 584 -1.78 -14.52 -23.59
C SER A 584 -1.47 -15.93 -23.12
N ARG A 585 -0.55 -16.08 -22.16
CA ARG A 585 -0.14 -17.38 -21.61
C ARG A 585 -0.20 -17.34 -20.09
N GLU A 586 -0.82 -18.34 -19.47
CA GLU A 586 -0.71 -18.55 -18.02
C GLU A 586 0.69 -19.08 -17.71
N LEU A 587 1.32 -18.50 -16.68
CA LEU A 587 2.66 -18.87 -16.25
C LEU A 587 2.55 -19.96 -15.18
N GLU A 588 3.27 -21.06 -15.39
CA GLU A 588 3.34 -22.18 -14.45
C GLU A 588 4.15 -21.79 -13.21
N GLU A 589 5.33 -21.21 -13.45
CA GLU A 589 6.21 -20.71 -12.41
C GLU A 589 5.99 -19.22 -12.10
N ARG A 590 6.28 -18.83 -10.86
CA ARG A 590 6.04 -17.46 -10.40
C ARG A 590 7.08 -16.49 -10.95
N PRO A 591 6.66 -15.38 -11.60
CA PRO A 591 7.58 -14.34 -12.02
C PRO A 591 8.19 -13.60 -10.82
N CYS A 592 9.42 -13.14 -10.98
CA CYS A 592 10.06 -12.23 -10.03
C CYS A 592 9.36 -10.87 -10.05
N THR A 593 8.79 -10.47 -8.91
CA THR A 593 8.13 -9.17 -8.77
C THR A 593 9.10 -8.02 -9.03
N GLY A 594 8.71 -7.05 -9.85
CA GLY A 594 9.58 -5.89 -10.12
C GLY A 594 10.56 -6.10 -11.26
N GLN A 595 10.57 -7.27 -11.91
CA GLN A 595 11.38 -7.54 -13.09
C GLN A 595 10.49 -7.61 -14.33
N ALA A 596 10.75 -6.69 -15.28
CA ALA A 596 10.09 -6.72 -16.58
C ALA A 596 10.51 -7.97 -17.39
N PRO A 597 9.66 -8.48 -18.29
CA PRO A 597 10.06 -9.50 -19.25
C PRO A 597 11.31 -9.11 -20.03
N LEU A 598 12.21 -10.06 -20.25
CA LEU A 598 13.41 -9.88 -21.06
C LEU A 598 13.11 -10.35 -22.48
N VAL A 599 13.53 -9.61 -23.50
CA VAL A 599 13.18 -9.92 -24.90
C VAL A 599 14.46 -10.09 -25.71
N SER A 600 14.54 -11.18 -26.46
CA SER A 600 15.50 -11.42 -27.54
C SER A 600 14.76 -11.47 -28.88
N GLY A 601 15.47 -11.67 -29.99
CA GLY A 601 14.86 -11.70 -31.33
C GLY A 601 13.69 -12.68 -31.46
N ASN A 602 13.81 -13.86 -30.85
CA ASN A 602 12.86 -14.96 -31.00
C ASN A 602 12.18 -15.41 -29.68
N SER A 603 12.63 -14.90 -28.52
CA SER A 603 12.15 -15.36 -27.21
C SER A 603 11.80 -14.20 -26.28
N VAL A 604 10.84 -14.47 -25.40
CA VAL A 604 10.50 -13.64 -24.24
C VAL A 604 10.79 -14.48 -23.00
N ILE A 605 11.65 -13.98 -22.14
CA ILE A 605 12.17 -14.68 -20.97
C ILE A 605 11.63 -13.99 -19.71
N ILE A 606 11.10 -14.81 -18.81
CA ILE A 606 10.59 -14.40 -17.51
C ILE A 606 11.50 -14.99 -16.44
N ALA A 607 12.07 -14.12 -15.59
CA ALA A 607 12.77 -14.58 -14.40
C ALA A 607 11.76 -15.14 -13.41
N THR A 608 11.97 -16.38 -12.96
CA THR A 608 11.07 -17.10 -12.06
C THR A 608 11.68 -17.25 -10.66
N ARG A 609 10.86 -17.45 -9.63
CA ARG A 609 11.34 -17.56 -8.24
C ARG A 609 10.57 -18.58 -7.43
N ASP A 610 11.30 -19.35 -6.64
CA ASP A 610 10.75 -20.13 -5.52
C ASP A 610 11.65 -20.01 -4.26
N LYS A 611 11.56 -20.99 -3.35
CA LYS A 611 12.37 -21.06 -2.12
C LYS A 611 13.85 -21.43 -2.36
N ARG A 612 14.18 -22.08 -3.49
CA ARG A 612 15.54 -22.52 -3.86
C ARG A 612 16.35 -21.38 -4.47
N GLY A 613 15.70 -20.40 -5.09
CA GLY A 613 16.38 -19.26 -5.71
C GLY A 613 15.57 -18.67 -6.86
N VAL A 614 16.29 -18.18 -7.88
CA VAL A 614 15.69 -17.74 -9.14
C VAL A 614 16.01 -18.71 -10.26
N GLY A 615 15.14 -18.74 -11.26
CA GLY A 615 15.25 -19.46 -12.51
C GLY A 615 14.82 -18.57 -13.67
N ALA A 616 14.61 -19.17 -14.84
CA ALA A 616 14.12 -18.47 -16.02
C ALA A 616 13.24 -19.39 -16.86
N SER A 617 12.13 -18.86 -17.38
CA SER A 617 11.27 -19.56 -18.34
C SER A 617 11.21 -18.74 -19.62
N ALA A 618 11.42 -19.38 -20.76
CA ALA A 618 11.38 -18.74 -22.07
C ALA A 618 10.20 -19.22 -22.90
N LEU A 619 9.59 -18.26 -23.59
CA LEU A 619 8.47 -18.49 -24.49
C LEU A 619 8.80 -17.91 -25.87
N ALA A 620 8.28 -18.54 -26.92
CA ALA A 620 8.37 -18.05 -28.28
C ALA A 620 7.69 -16.68 -28.37
N ARG A 621 8.42 -15.70 -28.90
CA ARG A 621 7.98 -14.29 -28.92
C ARG A 621 6.64 -14.11 -29.64
N ASP A 622 6.45 -14.79 -30.76
CA ASP A 622 5.29 -14.58 -31.63
C ASP A 622 4.05 -15.38 -31.22
N THR A 623 4.22 -16.51 -30.52
CA THR A 623 3.12 -17.43 -30.21
C THR A 623 2.85 -17.63 -28.72
N GLY A 624 3.81 -17.29 -27.86
CA GLY A 624 3.76 -17.58 -26.42
C GLY A 624 3.87 -19.07 -26.09
N ALA A 625 4.31 -19.91 -27.04
CA ALA A 625 4.58 -21.32 -26.78
C ALA A 625 5.83 -21.47 -25.90
N PRO A 626 5.85 -22.37 -24.90
CA PRO A 626 7.04 -22.60 -24.08
C PRO A 626 8.19 -23.13 -24.94
N LEU A 627 9.40 -22.58 -24.77
CA LEU A 627 10.61 -23.01 -25.46
C LEU A 627 11.49 -23.86 -24.54
N TRP A 628 11.84 -23.32 -23.38
CA TRP A 628 12.68 -23.96 -22.40
C TRP A 628 12.44 -23.39 -21.01
N GLU A 629 12.86 -24.13 -19.99
CA GLU A 629 12.80 -23.72 -18.60
C GLU A 629 14.09 -24.09 -17.88
N GLN A 630 14.61 -23.14 -17.10
CA GLN A 630 15.61 -23.34 -16.07
C GLN A 630 14.92 -23.17 -14.73
N PRO A 631 14.73 -24.26 -13.95
CA PRO A 631 13.94 -24.20 -12.72
C PRO A 631 14.60 -23.27 -11.70
N PRO A 632 13.80 -22.66 -10.81
CA PRO A 632 14.34 -21.90 -9.69
C PRO A 632 15.39 -22.68 -8.88
N GLY A 633 16.49 -22.00 -8.56
CA GLY A 633 17.70 -22.61 -7.98
C GLY A 633 18.91 -22.53 -8.92
N LEU A 634 18.73 -22.06 -10.15
CA LEU A 634 19.83 -21.73 -11.08
C LEU A 634 20.76 -20.65 -10.53
N ALA A 635 20.19 -19.60 -9.92
CA ALA A 635 20.93 -18.48 -9.35
C ALA A 635 20.33 -18.01 -8.02
N SER A 636 21.08 -17.16 -7.30
CA SER A 636 20.64 -16.68 -5.98
C SER A 636 19.40 -15.76 -6.10
N PRO A 637 18.61 -15.61 -5.02
CA PRO A 637 17.45 -14.71 -5.00
C PRO A 637 17.77 -13.27 -5.46
N THR A 638 19.00 -12.82 -5.25
CA THR A 638 19.52 -11.51 -5.64
C THR A 638 20.33 -11.65 -6.93
N THR A 639 19.63 -11.65 -8.06
CA THR A 639 20.24 -11.77 -9.40
C THR A 639 19.72 -10.66 -10.30
N ALA A 640 20.64 -9.97 -10.97
CA ALA A 640 20.33 -9.04 -12.04
C ALA A 640 20.42 -9.75 -13.38
N TRP A 641 19.36 -9.63 -14.18
CA TRP A 641 19.25 -10.25 -15.49
C TRP A 641 19.37 -9.23 -16.62
N LEU A 642 20.04 -9.61 -17.70
CA LEU A 642 20.19 -8.81 -18.90
C LEU A 642 20.15 -9.72 -20.13
N VAL A 643 19.51 -9.27 -21.21
CA VAL A 643 19.64 -9.91 -22.53
C VAL A 643 20.50 -9.01 -23.42
N VAL A 644 21.52 -9.59 -24.03
CA VAL A 644 22.36 -8.96 -25.06
C VAL A 644 22.32 -9.87 -26.29
N ASP A 645 21.70 -9.40 -27.36
CA ASP A 645 21.44 -10.20 -28.57
C ASP A 645 20.73 -11.53 -28.25
N ASP A 646 21.44 -12.63 -28.37
CA ASP A 646 21.00 -14.01 -28.10
C ASP A 646 21.58 -14.59 -26.80
N ALA A 647 22.21 -13.76 -25.96
CA ALA A 647 22.77 -14.14 -24.67
C ALA A 647 21.90 -13.63 -23.50
N LEU A 648 21.42 -14.55 -22.66
CA LEU A 648 20.79 -14.25 -21.38
C LEU A 648 21.83 -14.32 -20.27
N ILE A 649 22.09 -13.19 -19.62
CA ILE A 649 23.15 -13.02 -18.63
C ILE A 649 22.54 -12.81 -17.25
N ALA A 650 22.96 -13.63 -16.29
CA ALA A 650 22.57 -13.58 -14.89
C ALA A 650 23.78 -13.22 -14.01
N ASN A 651 23.79 -12.02 -13.46
CA ASN A 651 24.78 -11.59 -12.47
C ASN A 651 24.24 -11.81 -11.06
N THR A 652 24.81 -12.77 -10.33
CA THR A 652 24.27 -13.21 -9.03
C THR A 652 25.12 -12.71 -7.87
N ALA A 653 24.46 -12.36 -6.76
CA ALA A 653 25.09 -12.02 -5.48
C ALA A 653 25.96 -13.15 -4.90
N ALA A 654 25.83 -14.37 -5.42
CA ALA A 654 26.69 -15.50 -5.09
C ALA A 654 28.12 -15.40 -5.66
N GLY A 655 28.51 -14.26 -6.24
CA GLY A 655 29.86 -14.06 -6.79
C GLY A 655 30.06 -14.68 -8.17
N ALA A 656 28.97 -14.94 -8.92
CA ALA A 656 29.04 -15.61 -10.21
C ALA A 656 28.29 -14.86 -11.31
N LEU A 657 28.73 -15.10 -12.55
CA LEU A 657 28.04 -14.71 -13.77
C LEU A 657 27.73 -15.98 -14.56
N VAL A 658 26.47 -16.15 -14.96
CA VAL A 658 26.06 -17.24 -15.84
C VAL A 658 25.50 -16.65 -17.12
N CYS A 659 25.98 -17.12 -18.26
CA CYS A 659 25.41 -16.79 -19.55
C CYS A 659 24.75 -18.03 -20.15
N LEU A 660 23.48 -17.89 -20.52
CA LEU A 660 22.71 -18.89 -21.24
C LEU A 660 22.43 -18.38 -22.66
N ASP A 661 22.20 -19.31 -23.57
CA ASP A 661 21.60 -19.03 -24.86
C ASP A 661 20.11 -18.65 -24.68
N ALA A 662 19.69 -17.49 -25.17
CA ALA A 662 18.34 -16.98 -24.99
C ALA A 662 17.26 -17.80 -25.72
N GLY A 663 17.65 -18.54 -26.78
CA GLY A 663 16.75 -19.35 -27.59
C GLY A 663 16.55 -20.76 -27.06
N THR A 664 17.57 -21.34 -26.41
CA THR A 664 17.62 -22.76 -25.99
C THR A 664 17.78 -22.96 -24.49
N GLY A 665 18.21 -21.94 -23.74
CA GLY A 665 18.47 -22.02 -22.30
C GLY A 665 19.75 -22.76 -21.94
N MET A 666 20.55 -23.20 -22.91
CA MET A 666 21.80 -23.92 -22.67
C MET A 666 22.90 -22.98 -22.18
N PRO A 667 23.76 -23.41 -21.24
CA PRO A 667 24.86 -22.59 -20.76
C PRO A 667 25.89 -22.35 -21.87
N ARG A 668 26.25 -21.08 -22.08
CA ARG A 668 27.33 -20.65 -22.99
C ARG A 668 28.66 -20.56 -22.26
N TYR A 669 28.68 -19.85 -21.14
CA TYR A 669 29.84 -19.72 -20.27
C TYR A 669 29.41 -19.34 -18.86
N SER A 670 30.31 -19.53 -17.89
CA SER A 670 30.15 -19.06 -16.53
C SER A 670 31.47 -18.53 -15.98
N HIS A 671 31.37 -17.58 -15.06
CA HIS A 671 32.49 -17.06 -14.29
C HIS A 671 32.15 -17.11 -12.81
N VAL A 672 33.14 -17.49 -12.00
CA VAL A 672 33.07 -17.40 -10.53
C VAL A 672 34.15 -16.43 -10.11
N PHE A 673 33.75 -15.23 -9.67
CA PHE A 673 34.67 -14.15 -9.31
C PHE A 673 35.07 -14.22 -7.84
N SER A 674 34.16 -14.67 -6.98
CA SER A 674 34.41 -14.87 -5.56
C SER A 674 33.55 -16.02 -5.04
N ARG A 675 34.01 -16.69 -3.97
CA ARG A 675 33.13 -17.54 -3.17
C ARG A 675 32.26 -16.62 -2.31
N HIS A 676 31.00 -17.00 -2.07
CA HIS A 676 30.04 -16.17 -1.35
C HIS A 676 30.61 -15.61 -0.05
N VAL A 677 30.71 -14.28 0.05
CA VAL A 677 31.04 -13.55 1.28
C VAL A 677 29.78 -12.77 1.64
N GLU A 678 29.23 -12.95 2.85
CA GLU A 678 28.03 -12.21 3.29
C GLU A 678 28.31 -10.70 3.45
N ALA A 679 29.56 -10.34 3.73
CA ALA A 679 30.05 -8.95 3.73
C ALA A 679 30.46 -8.49 2.32
N ASP A 680 30.44 -7.17 2.09
CA ASP A 680 31.01 -6.51 0.91
C ASP A 680 30.35 -6.84 -0.46
N GLN A 681 29.05 -7.11 -0.46
CA GLN A 681 28.28 -7.30 -1.70
C GLN A 681 27.72 -5.96 -2.22
N PRO A 682 27.82 -5.68 -3.54
CA PRO A 682 27.21 -4.51 -4.14
C PRO A 682 25.70 -4.45 -3.90
N ARG A 683 25.19 -3.27 -3.54
CA ARG A 683 23.73 -3.00 -3.48
C ARG A 683 23.02 -3.17 -4.82
N ARG A 684 23.75 -3.05 -5.93
CA ARG A 684 23.24 -3.12 -7.30
C ARG A 684 24.11 -4.05 -8.14
N LEU A 685 23.45 -5.01 -8.78
CA LEU A 685 24.12 -6.03 -9.60
C LEU A 685 23.91 -5.83 -11.10
N GLU A 686 23.16 -4.80 -11.52
CA GLU A 686 22.83 -4.58 -12.93
C GLU A 686 24.10 -4.36 -13.78
N PRO A 687 24.43 -5.27 -14.71
CA PRO A 687 25.57 -5.09 -15.59
C PRO A 687 25.35 -3.92 -16.56
N VAL A 688 26.44 -3.24 -16.95
CA VAL A 688 26.40 -2.11 -17.89
C VAL A 688 27.09 -2.48 -19.19
N LEU A 689 26.33 -2.60 -20.29
CA LEU A 689 26.88 -2.81 -21.62
C LEU A 689 27.30 -1.48 -22.26
N ARG A 690 28.55 -1.37 -22.70
CA ARG A 690 29.10 -0.17 -23.33
C ARG A 690 30.15 -0.51 -24.38
N ASN A 691 29.95 -0.07 -25.63
CA ASN A 691 30.85 -0.32 -26.76
C ASN A 691 31.28 -1.80 -26.89
N GLY A 692 30.36 -2.74 -26.67
CA GLY A 692 30.62 -4.19 -26.75
C GLY A 692 31.27 -4.82 -25.52
N ALA A 693 31.60 -4.03 -24.50
CA ALA A 693 32.14 -4.49 -23.22
C ALA A 693 31.05 -4.47 -22.14
N LEU A 694 30.90 -5.57 -21.41
CA LEU A 694 29.96 -5.71 -20.30
C LEU A 694 30.68 -5.49 -18.97
N PHE A 695 30.33 -4.42 -18.28
CA PHE A 695 30.84 -4.13 -16.95
C PHE A 695 29.95 -4.80 -15.92
N VAL A 696 30.51 -5.71 -15.13
CA VAL A 696 29.82 -6.60 -14.21
C VAL A 696 30.21 -6.22 -12.78
N PRO A 697 29.32 -5.57 -12.02
CA PRO A 697 29.58 -5.23 -10.62
C PRO A 697 29.50 -6.50 -9.76
N GLN A 698 30.59 -6.78 -9.06
CA GLN A 698 30.78 -7.83 -8.05
C GLN A 698 31.59 -7.22 -6.88
N HIS A 699 32.33 -8.00 -6.10
CA HIS A 699 33.32 -7.46 -5.13
C HIS A 699 34.27 -6.43 -5.78
N GLN A 700 34.55 -6.61 -7.08
CA GLN A 700 35.15 -5.63 -7.97
C GLN A 700 34.36 -5.56 -9.28
N VAL A 701 34.64 -4.57 -10.11
CA VAL A 701 34.02 -4.49 -11.44
C VAL A 701 34.87 -5.26 -12.45
N HIS A 702 34.31 -6.35 -12.98
CA HIS A 702 34.90 -7.11 -14.07
C HIS A 702 34.35 -6.64 -15.41
N VAL A 703 35.16 -6.68 -16.46
CA VAL A 703 34.75 -6.30 -17.81
C VAL A 703 34.87 -7.51 -18.72
N ILE A 704 33.74 -7.93 -19.29
CA ILE A 704 33.61 -9.20 -20.01
C ILE A 704 33.00 -8.95 -21.37
N ARG A 705 33.38 -9.74 -22.37
CA ARG A 705 32.71 -9.72 -23.66
C ARG A 705 31.43 -10.57 -23.59
N PRO A 706 30.24 -10.01 -23.89
CA PRO A 706 28.97 -10.73 -23.77
C PRO A 706 28.88 -12.04 -24.56
N ARG A 707 29.48 -12.09 -25.76
CA ARG A 707 29.29 -13.21 -26.70
C ARG A 707 29.96 -14.52 -26.28
N ASP A 708 31.15 -14.44 -25.69
CA ASP A 708 32.05 -15.58 -25.45
C ASP A 708 32.58 -15.63 -24.01
N GLY A 709 32.30 -14.61 -23.19
CA GLY A 709 32.73 -14.57 -21.81
C GLY A 709 34.21 -14.20 -21.64
N GLU A 710 34.92 -13.73 -22.68
CA GLU A 710 36.31 -13.33 -22.52
C GLU A 710 36.44 -12.16 -21.53
N VAL A 711 37.27 -12.31 -20.49
CA VAL A 711 37.59 -11.22 -19.56
C VAL A 711 38.51 -10.20 -20.25
N LEU A 712 37.98 -9.02 -20.51
CA LEU A 712 38.66 -7.89 -21.13
C LEU A 712 39.51 -7.12 -20.12
N GLY A 713 39.07 -7.01 -18.87
CA GLY A 713 39.82 -6.34 -17.81
C GLY A 713 39.08 -6.32 -16.46
N THR A 714 39.72 -5.74 -15.46
CA THR A 714 39.16 -5.53 -14.11
C THR A 714 39.52 -4.12 -13.66
N LEU A 715 38.61 -3.45 -12.96
CA LEU A 715 38.88 -2.12 -12.40
C LEU A 715 39.75 -2.25 -11.13
N PRO A 716 40.85 -1.50 -11.00
CA PRO A 716 41.72 -1.52 -9.82
C PRO A 716 41.14 -0.62 -8.73
N SER A 717 40.07 -1.08 -8.08
CA SER A 717 39.36 -0.35 -7.02
C SER A 717 39.08 -1.27 -5.84
N ASP A 718 39.31 -0.76 -4.64
CA ASP A 718 38.91 -1.43 -3.39
C ASP A 718 37.49 -1.06 -2.97
N LEU A 719 36.86 -0.08 -3.63
CA LEU A 719 35.47 0.30 -3.38
C LEU A 719 34.49 -0.77 -3.84
N ILE A 720 33.49 -1.05 -3.00
CA ILE A 720 32.35 -1.90 -3.37
C ILE A 720 31.44 -1.13 -4.34
N PRO A 721 31.16 -1.69 -5.54
CA PRO A 721 30.43 -0.98 -6.59
C PRO A 721 28.91 -0.95 -6.36
N ASP A 722 28.46 -0.38 -5.26
CA ASP A 722 27.03 -0.19 -4.92
C ASP A 722 26.27 0.61 -5.98
N LEU A 723 26.98 1.48 -6.70
CA LEU A 723 26.52 2.10 -7.92
C LEU A 723 27.65 2.12 -8.95
N LEU A 724 27.37 1.55 -10.12
CA LEU A 724 28.26 1.60 -11.28
C LEU A 724 27.64 2.45 -12.40
N ARG A 725 28.44 3.36 -12.96
CA ARG A 725 28.14 4.11 -14.19
C ARG A 725 29.29 3.99 -15.17
N VAL A 726 28.97 3.91 -16.46
CA VAL A 726 29.96 3.79 -17.54
C VAL A 726 29.62 4.76 -18.67
N ASP A 727 30.59 5.59 -19.04
CA ASP A 727 30.45 6.59 -20.10
C ASP A 727 30.69 6.03 -21.51
N GLU A 728 30.47 6.86 -22.53
CA GLU A 728 30.67 6.54 -23.93
C GLU A 728 32.12 6.19 -24.32
N ARG A 729 33.09 6.56 -23.48
CA ARG A 729 34.52 6.27 -23.65
C ARG A 729 34.95 5.05 -22.81
N CYS A 730 34.00 4.30 -22.27
CA CYS A 730 34.23 3.20 -21.33
C CYS A 730 34.93 3.64 -20.03
N GLY A 731 34.90 4.93 -19.69
CA GLY A 731 35.27 5.42 -18.37
C GLY A 731 34.23 4.98 -17.34
N ALA A 732 34.68 4.57 -16.16
CA ALA A 732 33.84 3.94 -15.15
C ALA A 732 33.86 4.75 -13.86
N TYR A 733 32.69 4.88 -13.24
CA TYR A 733 32.48 5.66 -12.02
C TYR A 733 31.81 4.74 -11.00
N ILE A 734 32.49 4.55 -9.88
CA ILE A 734 32.07 3.66 -8.80
C ILE A 734 31.72 4.52 -7.59
N ALA A 735 30.52 4.35 -7.04
CA ALA A 735 30.14 4.93 -5.76
C ALA A 735 29.79 3.82 -4.75
N GLU A 736 30.31 3.98 -3.54
CA GLU A 736 30.10 3.09 -2.40
C GLU A 736 29.23 3.79 -1.35
N GLU A 737 28.36 3.04 -0.67
CA GLU A 737 27.45 3.57 0.36
C GLU A 737 28.18 4.25 1.54
N SER A 738 29.46 3.90 1.77
CA SER A 738 30.34 4.53 2.76
C SER A 738 30.60 6.02 2.50
N GLY A 739 30.27 6.52 1.29
CA GLY A 739 30.48 7.91 0.90
C GLY A 739 31.66 8.12 -0.04
N HIS A 740 32.25 7.07 -0.62
CA HIS A 740 33.35 7.22 -1.57
C HIS A 740 32.86 7.13 -3.02
N LEU A 741 33.40 8.00 -3.87
CA LEU A 741 33.16 8.02 -5.32
C LEU A 741 34.51 8.06 -6.04
N ALA A 742 34.76 7.12 -6.95
CA ALA A 742 35.99 7.06 -7.73
C ALA A 742 35.70 7.01 -9.24
N ALA A 743 36.56 7.66 -10.01
CA ALA A 743 36.51 7.68 -11.47
C ALA A 743 37.74 7.02 -12.07
N PHE A 744 37.51 6.21 -13.11
CA PHE A 744 38.52 5.47 -13.85
C PHE A 744 38.35 5.71 -15.34
N SER A 745 39.45 5.66 -16.08
CA SER A 745 39.43 5.72 -17.54
C SER A 745 40.23 4.58 -18.15
N VAL A 746 39.87 4.21 -19.39
CA VAL A 746 40.64 3.22 -20.14
C VAL A 746 41.94 3.86 -20.62
N ALA A 747 43.06 3.20 -20.34
CA ALA A 747 44.38 3.61 -20.78
C ALA A 747 44.45 3.64 -22.32
N PRO A 748 45.22 4.55 -22.92
CA PRO A 748 45.45 4.57 -24.36
C PRO A 748 45.97 3.21 -24.86
N LYS A 749 45.41 2.72 -25.96
CA LYS A 749 45.87 1.50 -26.63
C LYS A 749 46.95 1.90 -27.64
N LEU A 750 48.19 1.45 -27.43
CA LEU A 750 49.21 1.50 -28.47
C LEU A 750 48.91 0.39 -29.48
N SER A 751 48.44 0.76 -30.66
CA SER A 751 48.39 -0.15 -31.81
C SER A 751 49.61 0.10 -32.68
N LEU A 752 50.40 -0.94 -32.96
CA LEU A 752 51.37 -0.88 -34.04
C LEU A 752 50.58 -0.67 -35.34
N VAL A 753 50.76 0.48 -35.99
CA VAL A 753 50.31 0.69 -37.37
C VAL A 753 51.21 -0.22 -38.22
N LYS A 754 50.63 -1.26 -38.82
CA LYS A 754 51.32 -2.13 -39.77
C LYS A 754 51.35 -1.50 -41.15
#